data_AF-A0AAD9G2L6-F1
#
_entry.id   AF-A0AAD9G2L6-F1
#
_cell.length_a   1.000
_cell.length_b   1.000
_cell.length_c   1.000
_cell.angle_alpha   90.00
_cell.angle_beta   90.00
_cell.angle_gamma   90.00
#
_symmetry.space_group_name_H-M   'P 1'
#
loop_
_entity.id
_entity.type
_entity.pdbx_description
1 polymer ?
#
loop_
_entity_poly.entity_id
_entity_poly.type
_entity_poly.pdbx_seq_one_letter_code
_entity_poly.pdbx_strand_id
1 'polypeptide(L)'
;MKLFCAIVGVAESAFEVDIAEDASVSALKKAIRAEPEFGYPNSKLQLFLAKKDKGKGAWLTEEDVAILRVDLVSQDYKQMKSTLKLDNDDIFGKSFHPGEDQVHVLVKFPEGIDIERNRVTVPMGPVVNVSSCDDLLAFLESEMTNKEETMSNPHILSAESLQFQLVGREDAIKAAANCFNRIIKAGRGIGSDRTDRPIPVCSGISGLGKTRMLEESSTIFQEMRLDPKSVVRLIVPYYNGYSPTPVERLMPIQASFSWRLLYRFFLDNNCALPFADWIESRLPSNGDKLRLSKAINVIERKLRQSAQGQESLYLYLGIDDYQKIERLSTSGANTGTSILRQLVEAIAGFLCKKSSGLVVLPMFAGTDLGIIASGSIANSSYYVTERLPMTLLTLGQVVTFVESNAKFAGYLQDNQVQNHLFALGGVPRWVVEYVLNLKMCSEPGTITLESIGKCFKNVWTKYVDAYMESMSTQQLVRLAAFAVSGRQVRQQDKFDKKFKWSKLRDSSLCLLNPSSTPKDCDVRVPYALLQSIASSDDMTSEAEKCFAAALSDMEKLVDSELFVREPWQSWEIFGACFYAVRINALLVIGRSTVTLEELLPGALIADNMCGISVKLSPSRVFQCNEQFGLSTPKVVSRKNHLSEETDWTSSGSIIVNGVDGEGVDIFFALKDALSGNLIVFVDQRKRRFGAFQPSSAKEHLRQLRKHRPRFLGKDTRLVGGVMNCVAPSNLQTYVVPHDCFLVTRDETKRFHGTLAYHPACSPLVPIYSANKTALMSVLIGSEAHKKKAAEEIIRKRKEPSGGFIDFGEVRSRFKHMKLEVEIDYNYAVLTR
;
A
#
# COMPACT_ATOMS: atom_id res chain seq x y z
N MET A 1 -27.68 2.33 24.74
CA MET A 1 -28.65 1.44 24.06
C MET A 1 -28.26 1.25 22.59
N LYS A 2 -28.65 0.11 22.02
CA LYS A 2 -28.47 -0.25 20.61
C LYS A 2 -29.82 -0.20 19.90
N LEU A 3 -29.95 0.65 18.89
CA LEU A 3 -31.22 0.83 18.17
C LEU A 3 -31.07 0.35 16.73
N PHE A 4 -31.98 -0.52 16.29
CA PHE A 4 -32.13 -0.83 14.87
C PHE A 4 -32.95 0.24 14.16
N CYS A 5 -32.32 0.90 13.20
CA CYS A 5 -32.91 1.91 12.33
C CYS A 5 -33.11 1.30 10.94
N ALA A 6 -34.21 1.61 10.26
CA ALA A 6 -34.41 1.19 8.88
C ALA A 6 -34.94 2.33 8.02
N ILE A 7 -34.54 2.35 6.74
CA ILE A 7 -34.99 3.37 5.79
C ILE A 7 -36.34 2.95 5.23
N VAL A 8 -37.32 3.85 5.35
CA VAL A 8 -38.67 3.62 4.83
C VAL A 8 -38.63 3.38 3.32
N GLY A 9 -39.20 2.26 2.86
CA GLY A 9 -39.30 1.93 1.44
C GLY A 9 -38.04 1.32 0.82
N VAL A 10 -37.01 1.01 1.62
CA VAL A 10 -35.79 0.34 1.16
C VAL A 10 -35.70 -1.06 1.79
N ALA A 11 -35.70 -2.08 0.93
CA ALA A 11 -35.45 -3.46 1.35
C ALA A 11 -34.00 -3.63 1.85
N GLU A 12 -33.83 -4.48 2.86
CA GLU A 12 -32.52 -4.79 3.48
C GLU A 12 -31.77 -3.53 3.97
N SER A 13 -32.49 -2.62 4.63
CA SER A 13 -31.97 -1.33 5.08
C SER A 13 -31.90 -1.18 6.60
N ALA A 14 -32.08 -2.27 7.36
CA ALA A 14 -31.90 -2.24 8.79
C ALA A 14 -30.41 -2.13 9.15
N PHE A 15 -30.06 -1.15 9.98
CA PHE A 15 -28.71 -0.96 10.50
C PHE A 15 -28.75 -0.58 11.98
N GLU A 16 -27.68 -0.92 12.69
CA GLU A 16 -27.56 -0.68 14.12
C GLU A 16 -26.96 0.71 14.39
N VAL A 17 -27.50 1.39 15.40
CA VAL A 17 -26.98 2.66 15.90
C VAL A 17 -26.76 2.58 17.40
N ASP A 18 -25.49 2.70 17.81
CA ASP A 18 -25.08 2.84 19.20
C ASP A 18 -25.32 4.28 19.69
N ILE A 19 -26.12 4.43 20.75
CA ILE A 19 -26.42 5.75 21.32
C ILE A 19 -26.69 5.70 22.83
N ALA A 20 -26.32 6.78 23.55
CA ALA A 20 -26.63 6.93 24.96
C ALA A 20 -28.15 7.05 25.21
N GLU A 21 -28.63 6.51 26.32
CA GLU A 21 -30.08 6.39 26.58
C GLU A 21 -30.75 7.73 26.87
N ASP A 22 -30.02 8.65 27.49
CA ASP A 22 -30.46 10.01 27.79
C ASP A 22 -30.17 11.01 26.64
N ALA A 23 -29.66 10.49 25.51
CA ALA A 23 -29.37 11.31 24.33
C ALA A 23 -30.66 11.89 23.72
N SER A 24 -30.52 12.99 23.00
CA SER A 24 -31.64 13.58 22.26
C SER A 24 -31.87 12.89 20.92
N VAL A 25 -33.09 12.97 20.40
CA VAL A 25 -33.40 12.58 19.02
C VAL A 25 -32.53 13.34 18.02
N SER A 26 -32.11 14.57 18.32
CA SER A 26 -31.13 15.31 17.50
C SER A 26 -29.76 14.60 17.42
N ALA A 27 -29.28 14.06 18.53
CA ALA A 27 -28.05 13.27 18.56
C ALA A 27 -28.21 11.96 17.77
N LEU A 28 -29.37 11.30 17.85
CA LEU A 28 -29.70 10.12 17.05
C LEU A 28 -29.67 10.42 15.55
N LYS A 29 -30.26 11.55 15.11
CA LYS A 29 -30.15 11.99 13.71
C LYS A 29 -28.71 12.21 13.28
N LYS A 30 -27.85 12.72 14.16
CA LYS A 30 -26.43 12.92 13.86
C LYS A 30 -25.70 11.58 13.72
N ALA A 31 -26.00 10.60 14.57
CA ALA A 31 -25.45 9.26 14.49
C ALA A 31 -25.86 8.56 13.18
N ILE A 32 -27.15 8.61 12.82
CA ILE A 32 -27.66 8.04 11.56
C ILE A 32 -27.01 8.69 10.33
N ARG A 33 -26.77 10.01 10.32
CA ARG A 33 -26.08 10.69 9.20
C ARG A 33 -24.62 10.30 9.04
N ALA A 34 -24.00 9.84 10.12
CA ALA A 34 -22.59 9.44 10.14
C ALA A 34 -22.41 7.97 9.75
N GLU A 35 -23.51 7.23 9.52
CA GLU A 35 -23.47 5.84 9.10
C GLU A 35 -22.86 5.73 7.68
N PRO A 36 -21.78 4.94 7.47
CA PRO A 36 -21.08 4.83 6.19
C PRO A 36 -21.84 4.22 4.99
N GLU A 37 -22.82 3.35 5.21
CA GLU A 37 -23.62 2.65 4.21
C GLU A 37 -24.96 3.36 3.94
N PHE A 38 -25.64 3.81 4.99
CA PHE A 38 -27.01 4.35 4.90
C PHE A 38 -27.13 5.83 5.30
N GLY A 39 -26.07 6.41 5.85
CA GLY A 39 -26.03 7.79 6.29
C GLY A 39 -25.78 8.78 5.15
N TYR A 40 -26.55 9.87 5.15
CA TYR A 40 -26.39 10.95 4.20
C TYR A 40 -25.96 12.23 4.94
N PRO A 41 -24.71 12.69 4.76
CA PRO A 41 -24.23 13.94 5.34
C PRO A 41 -25.15 15.10 4.95
N ASN A 42 -25.50 15.95 5.93
CA ASN A 42 -26.38 17.11 5.76
C ASN A 42 -27.85 16.82 5.37
N SER A 43 -28.29 15.56 5.34
CA SER A 43 -29.68 15.21 5.03
C SER A 43 -30.68 15.72 6.08
N LYS A 44 -31.83 16.25 5.63
CA LYS A 44 -32.91 16.74 6.50
C LYS A 44 -33.85 15.62 6.97
N LEU A 45 -33.30 14.50 7.43
CA LEU A 45 -34.07 13.30 7.79
C LEU A 45 -35.06 13.50 8.95
N GLN A 46 -36.19 12.81 8.83
CA GLN A 46 -37.28 12.71 9.81
C GLN A 46 -37.26 11.30 10.41
N LEU A 47 -37.45 11.21 11.73
CA LEU A 47 -37.47 9.94 12.45
C LEU A 47 -38.87 9.67 12.97
N PHE A 48 -39.30 8.42 12.90
CA PHE A 48 -40.58 7.95 13.44
C PHE A 48 -40.35 6.68 14.27
N LEU A 49 -41.15 6.47 15.30
CA LEU A 49 -41.17 5.19 16.01
C LEU A 49 -41.69 4.11 15.06
N ALA A 50 -40.97 2.99 14.97
CA ALA A 50 -41.37 1.83 14.17
C ALA A 50 -42.45 1.00 14.87
N LYS A 51 -43.51 1.66 15.36
CA LYS A 51 -44.69 1.07 15.97
C LYS A 51 -45.95 1.55 15.27
N LYS A 52 -46.81 0.60 14.89
CA LYS A 52 -48.14 0.89 14.31
C LYS A 52 -49.02 1.68 15.30
N ASP A 53 -50.12 2.23 14.82
CA ASP A 53 -51.11 2.98 15.62
C ASP A 53 -50.51 4.15 16.41
N LYS A 54 -49.62 4.92 15.77
CA LYS A 54 -48.94 6.09 16.36
C LYS A 54 -48.20 5.76 17.66
N GLY A 55 -47.46 4.65 17.68
CA GLY A 55 -46.59 4.28 18.80
C GLY A 55 -47.23 3.37 19.86
N LYS A 56 -48.46 2.91 19.64
CA LYS A 56 -49.20 2.05 20.59
C LYS A 56 -49.23 0.57 20.20
N GLY A 57 -48.93 0.24 18.94
CA GLY A 57 -48.92 -1.12 18.41
C GLY A 57 -47.59 -1.86 18.63
N ALA A 58 -47.46 -3.01 17.96
CA ALA A 58 -46.23 -3.82 17.93
C ALA A 58 -45.12 -3.13 17.11
N TRP A 59 -43.87 -3.51 17.40
CA TRP A 59 -42.70 -3.13 16.59
C TRP A 59 -42.76 -3.77 15.21
N LEU A 60 -42.19 -3.10 14.21
CA LEU A 60 -42.09 -3.62 12.85
C LEU A 60 -40.90 -4.55 12.70
N THR A 61 -41.01 -5.53 11.82
CA THR A 61 -39.85 -6.29 11.30
C THR A 61 -39.23 -5.57 10.11
N GLU A 62 -38.05 -6.00 9.67
CA GLU A 62 -37.42 -5.46 8.45
C GLU A 62 -38.29 -5.68 7.20
N GLU A 63 -38.97 -6.82 7.11
CA GLU A 63 -39.88 -7.19 6.04
C GLU A 63 -41.10 -6.25 5.99
N ASP A 64 -41.63 -5.86 7.16
CA ASP A 64 -42.71 -4.88 7.26
C ASP A 64 -42.27 -3.51 6.73
N VAL A 65 -41.02 -3.08 7.01
CA VAL A 65 -40.51 -1.77 6.60
C VAL A 65 -40.30 -1.67 5.09
N ALA A 66 -39.87 -2.76 4.44
CA ALA A 66 -39.64 -2.81 3.00
C ALA A 66 -40.90 -2.54 2.17
N ILE A 67 -42.08 -2.86 2.70
CA ILE A 67 -43.39 -2.66 2.03
C ILE A 67 -44.10 -1.36 2.43
N LEU A 68 -43.51 -0.55 3.33
CA LEU A 68 -44.10 0.73 3.75
C LEU A 68 -44.06 1.77 2.63
N ARG A 69 -45.20 2.44 2.44
CA ARG A 69 -45.28 3.59 1.54
C ARG A 69 -44.80 4.86 2.26
N VAL A 70 -43.82 5.54 1.66
CA VAL A 70 -43.14 6.72 2.23
C VAL A 70 -44.11 7.88 2.55
N ASP A 71 -45.14 8.06 1.73
CA ASP A 71 -46.21 9.05 1.87
C ASP A 71 -47.12 8.80 3.08
N LEU A 72 -47.31 7.53 3.48
CA LEU A 72 -48.20 7.15 4.58
C LEU A 72 -47.52 7.14 5.96
N VAL A 73 -46.18 7.09 6.03
CA VAL A 73 -45.47 7.03 7.32
C VAL A 73 -45.78 8.22 8.23
N SER A 74 -45.98 9.41 7.66
CA SER A 74 -46.30 10.61 8.43
C SER A 74 -47.72 10.63 9.00
N GLN A 75 -48.62 9.76 8.51
CA GLN A 75 -49.99 9.64 8.97
C GLN A 75 -50.14 8.57 10.06
N ASP A 76 -49.44 7.44 9.89
CA ASP A 76 -49.67 6.22 10.66
C ASP A 76 -48.69 6.03 11.84
N TYR A 77 -47.52 6.68 11.79
CA TYR A 77 -46.45 6.50 12.77
C TYR A 77 -46.15 7.77 13.58
N LYS A 78 -45.71 7.60 14.82
CA LYS A 78 -45.41 8.72 15.73
C LYS A 78 -44.07 9.35 15.36
N GLN A 79 -44.08 10.61 14.96
CA GLN A 79 -42.87 11.36 14.65
C GLN A 79 -42.07 11.66 15.93
N MET A 80 -40.76 11.40 15.88
CA MET A 80 -39.82 11.69 16.95
C MET A 80 -39.33 13.14 16.81
N LYS A 81 -39.75 14.02 17.72
CA LYS A 81 -39.33 15.43 17.74
C LYS A 81 -37.87 15.55 18.18
N SER A 82 -37.07 16.35 17.48
CA SER A 82 -35.62 16.50 17.74
C SER A 82 -35.27 16.94 19.18
N THR A 83 -36.19 17.61 19.87
CA THR A 83 -36.02 18.12 21.25
C THR A 83 -36.28 17.08 22.34
N LEU A 84 -36.84 15.92 21.99
CA LEU A 84 -37.11 14.86 22.96
C LEU A 84 -35.84 14.05 23.24
N LYS A 85 -35.72 13.57 24.48
CA LYS A 85 -34.73 12.55 24.85
C LYS A 85 -35.26 11.15 24.55
N LEU A 86 -34.36 10.21 24.30
CA LEU A 86 -34.72 8.83 24.00
C LEU A 86 -35.37 8.15 25.22
N ASP A 87 -34.94 8.48 26.43
CA ASP A 87 -35.53 8.03 27.71
C ASP A 87 -36.91 8.63 28.05
N ASN A 88 -37.49 9.46 27.19
CA ASN A 88 -38.82 10.01 27.37
C ASN A 88 -39.90 8.94 27.09
N ASP A 89 -40.90 8.83 27.95
CA ASP A 89 -42.00 7.85 27.84
C ASP A 89 -42.85 8.01 26.57
N ASP A 90 -42.80 9.17 25.91
CA ASP A 90 -43.40 9.38 24.59
C ASP A 90 -42.63 8.70 23.44
N ILE A 91 -41.40 8.24 23.68
CA ILE A 91 -40.55 7.56 22.71
C ILE A 91 -40.28 6.12 23.16
N PHE A 92 -39.19 5.92 23.91
CA PHE A 92 -38.80 4.60 24.42
C PHE A 92 -39.09 4.48 25.92
N GLY A 93 -38.89 5.56 26.69
CA GLY A 93 -38.99 5.54 28.15
C GLY A 93 -37.76 4.94 28.82
N LYS A 94 -37.63 5.14 30.14
CA LYS A 94 -36.44 4.74 30.92
C LYS A 94 -36.23 3.23 31.07
N SER A 95 -37.26 2.43 30.81
CA SER A 95 -37.24 0.97 30.99
C SER A 95 -37.21 0.20 29.67
N PHE A 96 -36.88 0.88 28.56
CA PHE A 96 -36.87 0.27 27.23
C PHE A 96 -35.67 -0.63 27.01
N HIS A 97 -35.94 -1.85 26.54
CA HIS A 97 -34.92 -2.82 26.14
C HIS A 97 -35.21 -3.22 24.68
N PRO A 98 -34.26 -3.00 23.75
CA PRO A 98 -34.41 -3.39 22.35
C PRO A 98 -34.55 -4.91 22.21
N GLY A 99 -35.52 -5.37 21.42
CA GLY A 99 -35.70 -6.79 21.10
C GLY A 99 -34.88 -7.22 19.88
N GLU A 100 -34.61 -8.51 19.77
CA GLU A 100 -34.05 -9.13 18.54
C GLU A 100 -35.12 -9.12 17.43
N ASP A 101 -34.68 -8.98 16.17
CA ASP A 101 -35.52 -8.92 14.95
C ASP A 101 -36.58 -7.80 14.92
N GLN A 102 -36.35 -6.70 15.64
CA GLN A 102 -37.24 -5.54 15.68
C GLN A 102 -36.57 -4.29 15.13
N VAL A 103 -37.26 -3.60 14.22
CA VAL A 103 -36.92 -2.23 13.84
C VAL A 103 -37.51 -1.29 14.88
N HIS A 104 -36.70 -0.37 15.36
CA HIS A 104 -37.07 0.57 16.43
C HIS A 104 -37.34 1.97 15.90
N VAL A 105 -36.61 2.38 14.85
CA VAL A 105 -36.67 3.73 14.28
C VAL A 105 -36.83 3.65 12.76
N LEU A 106 -37.86 4.31 12.25
CA LEU A 106 -38.04 4.53 10.82
C LEU A 106 -37.35 5.84 10.41
N VAL A 107 -36.48 5.75 9.41
CA VAL A 107 -35.75 6.87 8.83
C VAL A 107 -36.44 7.26 7.53
N LYS A 108 -37.11 8.41 7.54
CA LYS A 108 -37.73 9.01 6.35
C LYS A 108 -36.92 10.22 5.91
N PHE A 109 -36.59 10.28 4.64
CA PHE A 109 -35.95 11.45 4.05
C PHE A 109 -37.00 12.37 3.43
N PRO A 110 -36.80 13.70 3.42
CA PRO A 110 -37.73 14.62 2.78
C PRO A 110 -37.77 14.35 1.27
N GLU A 111 -38.95 14.49 0.68
CA GLU A 111 -39.16 14.37 -0.76
C GLU A 111 -38.18 15.31 -1.50
N GLY A 112 -37.35 14.72 -2.36
CA GLY A 112 -36.18 15.36 -2.99
C GLY A 112 -34.83 14.75 -2.60
N ILE A 113 -34.78 13.78 -1.67
CA ILE A 113 -33.65 12.87 -1.49
C ILE A 113 -34.11 11.47 -1.94
N ASP A 114 -33.57 11.02 -3.08
CA ASP A 114 -33.94 9.79 -3.79
C ASP A 114 -33.83 8.53 -2.94
N ILE A 115 -34.98 8.00 -2.52
CA ILE A 115 -35.10 6.67 -1.91
C ILE A 115 -36.04 5.75 -2.73
N GLU A 116 -36.42 6.16 -3.95
CA GLU A 116 -37.10 5.29 -4.92
C GLU A 116 -36.13 4.55 -5.89
N ARG A 117 -34.91 4.18 -5.48
CA ARG A 117 -33.93 3.54 -6.39
C ARG A 117 -33.86 1.99 -6.34
N ASN A 118 -34.80 1.30 -5.69
CA ASN A 118 -34.94 -0.16 -5.82
C ASN A 118 -36.17 -0.62 -6.63
N ARG A 119 -36.91 0.30 -7.27
CA ARG A 119 -37.65 -0.10 -8.47
C ARG A 119 -36.63 -0.27 -9.59
N VAL A 120 -36.61 -1.45 -10.21
CA VAL A 120 -35.90 -1.68 -11.46
C VAL A 120 -36.50 -0.73 -12.51
N THR A 121 -35.88 0.43 -12.68
CA THR A 121 -36.30 1.43 -13.67
C THR A 121 -35.72 1.04 -15.02
N VAL A 122 -36.61 0.83 -15.99
CA VAL A 122 -36.23 0.66 -17.40
C VAL A 122 -35.72 2.01 -17.89
N PRO A 123 -34.74 2.09 -18.82
CA PRO A 123 -34.31 3.38 -19.34
C PRO A 123 -35.48 4.16 -19.95
N MET A 124 -35.69 5.41 -19.50
CA MET A 124 -36.86 6.23 -19.83
C MET A 124 -36.62 7.24 -20.97
N GLY A 125 -35.40 7.29 -21.50
CA GLY A 125 -35.01 8.25 -22.53
C GLY A 125 -35.57 7.93 -23.93
N PRO A 126 -35.44 8.89 -24.87
CA PRO A 126 -35.95 8.74 -26.22
C PRO A 126 -35.29 7.55 -26.93
N VAL A 127 -36.02 6.90 -27.84
CA VAL A 127 -35.42 5.88 -28.71
C VAL A 127 -34.44 6.55 -29.66
N VAL A 128 -33.18 6.11 -29.65
CA VAL A 128 -32.12 6.63 -30.53
C VAL A 128 -31.64 5.50 -31.43
N ASN A 129 -31.37 5.77 -32.70
CA ASN A 129 -30.78 4.77 -33.59
C ASN A 129 -29.29 4.55 -33.26
N VAL A 130 -29.02 3.73 -32.24
CA VAL A 130 -27.67 3.42 -31.73
C VAL A 130 -26.75 2.72 -32.75
N SER A 131 -27.28 2.30 -33.91
CA SER A 131 -26.50 1.73 -35.01
C SER A 131 -25.94 2.79 -35.96
N SER A 132 -26.58 3.96 -36.01
CA SER A 132 -26.18 5.12 -36.81
C SER A 132 -25.26 6.03 -36.00
N CYS A 133 -24.05 6.27 -36.52
CA CYS A 133 -23.11 7.18 -35.87
C CYS A 133 -23.62 8.62 -35.91
N ASP A 134 -24.34 9.01 -36.96
CA ASP A 134 -24.92 10.36 -37.10
C ASP A 134 -26.02 10.61 -36.08
N ASP A 135 -26.97 9.68 -35.97
CA ASP A 135 -28.12 9.83 -35.05
C ASP A 135 -27.64 9.82 -33.59
N LEU A 136 -26.66 8.96 -33.27
CA LEU A 136 -26.08 8.88 -31.94
C LEU A 136 -25.27 10.13 -31.58
N LEU A 137 -24.48 10.66 -32.53
CA LEU A 137 -23.75 11.92 -32.32
C LEU A 137 -24.72 13.09 -32.13
N ALA A 138 -25.74 13.22 -32.99
CA ALA A 138 -26.74 14.27 -32.90
C ALA A 138 -27.52 14.22 -31.57
N PHE A 139 -27.84 13.03 -31.08
CA PHE A 139 -28.43 12.86 -29.75
C PHE A 139 -27.51 13.38 -28.64
N LEU A 140 -26.24 12.95 -28.61
CA LEU A 140 -25.28 13.39 -27.60
C LEU A 140 -25.08 14.91 -27.65
N GLU A 141 -24.95 15.49 -28.84
CA GLU A 141 -24.84 16.95 -29.03
C GLU A 141 -26.11 17.71 -28.64
N SER A 142 -27.27 17.07 -28.68
CA SER A 142 -28.51 17.68 -28.18
C SER A 142 -28.57 17.78 -26.65
N GLU A 143 -27.85 16.90 -25.95
CA GLU A 143 -27.73 16.89 -24.49
C GLU A 143 -26.60 17.81 -23.98
N MET A 144 -25.71 18.26 -24.87
CA MET A 144 -24.56 19.12 -24.54
C MET A 144 -24.98 20.57 -24.33
N THR A 145 -24.49 21.18 -23.25
CA THR A 145 -24.63 22.63 -22.99
C THR A 145 -23.79 23.44 -23.98
N ASN A 146 -22.56 23.00 -24.27
CA ASN A 146 -21.65 23.56 -25.25
C ASN A 146 -21.30 22.51 -26.32
N LYS A 147 -21.91 22.63 -27.51
CA LYS A 147 -21.74 21.68 -28.63
C LYS A 147 -20.38 21.77 -29.32
N GLU A 148 -19.68 22.89 -29.19
CA GLU A 148 -18.36 23.10 -29.79
C GLU A 148 -17.24 22.43 -29.00
N GLU A 149 -17.48 22.12 -27.72
CA GLU A 149 -16.51 21.43 -26.90
C GLU A 149 -16.20 20.04 -27.47
N THR A 150 -14.91 19.76 -27.66
CA THR A 150 -14.47 18.49 -28.25
C THR A 150 -14.49 17.36 -27.22
N MET A 151 -14.19 17.66 -25.95
CA MET A 151 -14.17 16.70 -24.85
C MET A 151 -14.33 17.45 -23.54
N SER A 152 -15.24 16.99 -22.67
CA SER A 152 -15.70 17.81 -21.55
C SER A 152 -14.92 17.66 -20.23
N ASN A 153 -14.45 16.47 -19.89
CA ASN A 153 -13.63 16.30 -18.67
C ASN A 153 -12.70 15.07 -18.68
N PRO A 154 -11.37 15.24 -18.84
CA PRO A 154 -10.43 14.12 -18.87
C PRO A 154 -9.98 13.62 -17.49
N HIS A 155 -10.19 14.39 -16.41
CA HIS A 155 -9.62 14.13 -15.08
C HIS A 155 -10.70 13.76 -14.04
N ILE A 156 -10.32 12.95 -13.05
CA ILE A 156 -11.16 12.56 -11.91
C ILE A 156 -10.56 13.07 -10.60
N LEU A 157 -9.23 13.17 -10.50
CA LEU A 157 -8.54 13.72 -9.34
C LEU A 157 -8.50 15.25 -9.38
N SER A 158 -8.70 15.86 -8.21
CA SER A 158 -8.56 17.30 -8.04
C SER A 158 -7.10 17.76 -8.17
N ALA A 159 -6.88 19.03 -8.50
CA ALA A 159 -5.54 19.64 -8.51
C ALA A 159 -4.81 19.48 -7.17
N GLU A 160 -5.54 19.49 -6.04
CA GLU A 160 -4.96 19.24 -4.71
C GLU A 160 -4.43 17.81 -4.56
N SER A 161 -5.13 16.82 -5.13
CA SER A 161 -4.64 15.43 -5.16
C SER A 161 -3.41 15.29 -6.07
N LEU A 162 -3.30 16.15 -7.08
CA LEU A 162 -2.21 16.17 -8.07
C LEU A 162 -0.97 16.97 -7.64
N GLN A 163 -1.00 17.60 -6.47
CA GLN A 163 0.05 18.54 -6.03
C GLN A 163 1.40 17.92 -5.62
N PHE A 164 1.49 16.59 -5.57
CA PHE A 164 2.73 15.85 -5.29
C PHE A 164 3.17 15.09 -6.53
N GLN A 165 4.49 14.96 -6.72
CA GLN A 165 5.08 14.24 -7.85
C GLN A 165 4.80 12.72 -7.78
N LEU A 166 4.61 12.07 -8.94
CA LEU A 166 4.60 10.62 -9.04
C LEU A 166 6.02 10.07 -8.89
N VAL A 167 6.27 9.28 -7.83
CA VAL A 167 7.60 8.74 -7.50
C VAL A 167 7.55 7.21 -7.43
N GLY A 168 8.62 6.53 -7.86
CA GLY A 168 8.79 5.09 -7.66
C GLY A 168 7.89 4.24 -8.56
N ARG A 169 7.57 4.73 -9.76
CA ARG A 169 6.67 4.08 -10.73
C ARG A 169 7.34 3.83 -12.08
N GLU A 170 8.65 3.97 -12.16
CA GLU A 170 9.41 3.90 -13.41
C GLU A 170 9.24 2.53 -14.10
N ASP A 171 9.30 1.44 -13.34
CA ASP A 171 9.11 0.09 -13.88
C ASP A 171 7.65 -0.17 -14.31
N ALA A 172 6.69 0.39 -13.58
CA ALA A 172 5.26 0.30 -13.94
C ALA A 172 4.94 1.11 -15.21
N ILE A 173 5.54 2.30 -15.34
CA ILE A 173 5.45 3.16 -16.53
C ILE A 173 6.04 2.43 -17.74
N LYS A 174 7.25 1.85 -17.61
CA LYS A 174 7.89 1.06 -18.68
C LYS A 174 7.06 -0.16 -19.07
N ALA A 175 6.52 -0.91 -18.12
CA ALA A 175 5.67 -2.06 -18.40
C ALA A 175 4.38 -1.65 -19.14
N ALA A 176 3.74 -0.56 -18.72
CA ALA A 176 2.56 -0.03 -19.43
C ALA A 176 2.89 0.44 -20.85
N ALA A 177 4.00 1.15 -21.03
CA ALA A 177 4.49 1.59 -22.34
C ALA A 177 4.75 0.39 -23.27
N ASN A 178 5.35 -0.68 -22.75
CA ASN A 178 5.57 -1.92 -23.50
C ASN A 178 4.26 -2.57 -23.93
N CYS A 179 3.25 -2.63 -23.05
CA CYS A 179 1.92 -3.14 -23.40
C CYS A 179 1.30 -2.34 -24.55
N PHE A 180 1.30 -1.01 -24.45
CA PHE A 180 0.73 -0.14 -25.48
C PHE A 180 1.48 -0.21 -26.80
N ASN A 181 2.82 -0.28 -26.78
CA ASN A 181 3.61 -0.48 -27.99
C ASN A 181 3.29 -1.80 -28.69
N ARG A 182 3.04 -2.88 -27.93
CA ARG A 182 2.58 -4.17 -28.48
C ARG A 182 1.20 -4.05 -29.13
N ILE A 183 0.25 -3.37 -28.47
CA ILE A 183 -1.09 -3.09 -29.04
C ILE A 183 -0.97 -2.33 -30.37
N ILE A 184 -0.18 -1.25 -30.41
CA ILE A 184 0.03 -0.43 -31.62
C ILE A 184 0.66 -1.27 -32.73
N LYS A 185 1.69 -2.06 -32.41
CA LYS A 185 2.37 -2.93 -33.38
C LYS A 185 1.42 -3.98 -33.96
N ALA A 186 0.64 -4.64 -33.10
CA ALA A 186 -0.33 -5.65 -33.50
C ALA A 186 -1.47 -5.05 -34.36
N GLY A 187 -1.87 -3.80 -34.11
CA GLY A 187 -2.86 -3.07 -34.90
C GLY A 187 -2.41 -2.75 -36.34
N ARG A 188 -1.10 -2.80 -36.64
CA ARG A 188 -0.55 -2.61 -37.99
C ARG A 188 -0.54 -3.90 -38.83
N GLY A 189 -0.73 -5.07 -38.21
CA GLY A 189 -0.73 -6.39 -38.87
C GLY A 189 -2.13 -7.02 -39.02
N ILE A 190 -2.20 -8.25 -39.54
CA ILE A 190 -3.46 -9.03 -39.77
C ILE A 190 -3.76 -10.01 -38.61
N GLY A 191 -2.87 -10.13 -37.61
CA GLY A 191 -2.99 -11.14 -36.55
C GLY A 191 -4.16 -10.90 -35.59
N SER A 192 -4.93 -11.94 -35.25
CA SER A 192 -6.11 -11.89 -34.36
C SER A 192 -5.84 -12.34 -32.92
N ASP A 193 -4.59 -12.62 -32.55
CA ASP A 193 -4.25 -13.14 -31.22
C ASP A 193 -4.39 -12.06 -30.13
N ARG A 194 -5.13 -12.38 -29.07
CA ARG A 194 -5.33 -11.51 -27.90
C ARG A 194 -4.08 -11.43 -27.04
N THR A 195 -3.24 -12.46 -27.03
CA THR A 195 -2.01 -12.51 -26.20
C THR A 195 -0.95 -11.50 -26.67
N ASP A 196 -1.02 -11.08 -27.94
CA ASP A 196 -0.16 -10.03 -28.51
C ASP A 196 -0.60 -8.60 -28.12
N ARG A 197 -1.75 -8.46 -27.46
CA ARG A 197 -2.37 -7.18 -27.11
C ARG A 197 -2.68 -7.10 -25.61
N PRO A 198 -1.66 -7.23 -24.74
CA PRO A 198 -1.86 -7.26 -23.30
C PRO A 198 -2.47 -5.93 -22.81
N ILE A 199 -3.51 -6.02 -22.00
CA ILE A 199 -4.13 -4.86 -21.36
C ILE A 199 -3.46 -4.62 -20.00
N PRO A 200 -2.79 -3.48 -19.78
CA PRO A 200 -2.14 -3.20 -18.50
C PRO A 200 -3.16 -3.02 -17.37
N VAL A 201 -2.85 -3.58 -16.20
CA VAL A 201 -3.69 -3.50 -14.99
C VAL A 201 -2.86 -3.02 -13.80
N CYS A 202 -3.18 -1.85 -13.27
CA CYS A 202 -2.76 -1.39 -11.95
C CYS A 202 -3.64 -2.03 -10.88
N SER A 203 -3.11 -3.05 -10.20
CA SER A 203 -3.74 -3.63 -9.01
C SER A 203 -2.79 -3.61 -7.82
N GLY A 204 -3.33 -3.72 -6.61
CA GLY A 204 -2.57 -3.45 -5.39
C GLY A 204 -3.45 -3.07 -4.21
N ILE A 205 -2.85 -2.90 -3.04
CA ILE A 205 -3.54 -2.40 -1.85
C ILE A 205 -4.17 -1.04 -2.14
N SER A 206 -5.23 -0.72 -1.41
CA SER A 206 -5.79 0.62 -1.43
C SER A 206 -4.69 1.63 -1.12
N GLY A 207 -4.54 2.65 -1.97
CA GLY A 207 -3.57 3.71 -1.75
C GLY A 207 -2.22 3.62 -2.46
N LEU A 208 -1.92 2.57 -3.25
CA LEU A 208 -0.66 2.48 -4.03
C LEU A 208 -0.49 3.49 -5.18
N GLY A 209 -1.44 4.42 -5.39
CA GLY A 209 -1.38 5.36 -6.51
C GLY A 209 -1.84 4.76 -7.85
N LYS A 210 -2.78 3.82 -7.82
CA LYS A 210 -3.33 3.17 -9.03
C LYS A 210 -4.12 4.15 -9.90
N THR A 211 -5.10 4.85 -9.33
CA THR A 211 -5.80 5.96 -9.99
C THR A 211 -4.81 7.01 -10.51
N ARG A 212 -3.75 7.28 -9.73
CA ARG A 212 -2.73 8.26 -10.11
C ARG A 212 -1.95 7.85 -11.37
N MET A 213 -1.67 6.56 -11.54
CA MET A 213 -1.11 6.05 -12.80
C MET A 213 -2.02 6.32 -14.00
N LEU A 214 -3.35 6.33 -13.81
CA LEU A 214 -4.27 6.67 -14.90
C LEU A 214 -4.22 8.16 -15.25
N GLU A 215 -4.23 9.01 -14.23
CA GLU A 215 -4.19 10.48 -14.35
C GLU A 215 -2.88 10.96 -15.00
N GLU A 216 -1.75 10.41 -14.58
CA GLU A 216 -0.43 10.80 -15.06
C GLU A 216 0.07 9.97 -16.26
N SER A 217 -0.86 9.46 -17.07
CA SER A 217 -0.57 8.70 -18.29
C SER A 217 0.35 9.43 -19.29
N SER A 218 0.49 10.77 -19.20
CA SER A 218 1.53 11.53 -19.92
C SER A 218 2.92 10.95 -19.77
N THR A 219 3.27 10.48 -18.57
CA THR A 219 4.59 9.89 -18.29
C THR A 219 4.82 8.61 -19.11
N ILE A 220 3.77 7.81 -19.29
CA ILE A 220 3.78 6.62 -20.14
C ILE A 220 3.95 7.02 -21.62
N PHE A 221 3.25 8.06 -22.08
CA PHE A 221 3.37 8.51 -23.47
C PHE A 221 4.73 9.15 -23.78
N GLN A 222 5.34 9.81 -22.80
CA GLN A 222 6.71 10.30 -22.90
C GLN A 222 7.70 9.14 -23.06
N GLU A 223 7.55 8.08 -22.27
CA GLU A 223 8.36 6.84 -22.40
C GLU A 223 8.17 6.20 -23.79
N MET A 224 6.95 6.22 -24.34
CA MET A 224 6.65 5.74 -25.68
C MET A 224 7.09 6.70 -26.81
N ARG A 225 7.47 7.94 -26.48
CA ARG A 225 7.74 9.02 -27.45
C ARG A 225 6.55 9.33 -28.36
N LEU A 226 5.33 9.20 -27.84
CA LEU A 226 4.13 9.64 -28.55
C LEU A 226 3.96 11.16 -28.43
N ASP A 227 3.54 11.80 -29.52
CA ASP A 227 3.16 13.21 -29.49
C ASP A 227 1.92 13.39 -28.59
N PRO A 228 2.02 14.17 -27.49
CA PRO A 228 0.89 14.42 -26.60
C PRO A 228 -0.34 14.98 -27.30
N LYS A 229 -0.19 15.72 -28.40
CA LYS A 229 -1.31 16.28 -29.18
C LYS A 229 -2.09 15.22 -29.95
N SER A 230 -1.50 14.04 -30.15
CA SER A 230 -2.12 12.93 -30.87
C SER A 230 -2.88 11.98 -29.95
N VAL A 231 -2.84 12.20 -28.62
CA VAL A 231 -3.44 11.32 -27.62
C VAL A 231 -4.57 12.04 -26.88
N VAL A 232 -5.78 11.52 -27.05
CA VAL A 232 -6.95 11.91 -26.26
C VAL A 232 -7.02 11.01 -25.03
N ARG A 233 -7.18 11.60 -23.85
CA ARG A 233 -7.19 10.88 -22.58
C ARG A 233 -8.56 10.91 -21.97
N LEU A 234 -9.08 9.73 -21.64
CA LEU A 234 -10.37 9.59 -21.01
C LEU A 234 -10.31 8.55 -19.91
N ILE A 235 -10.80 8.90 -18.73
CA ILE A 235 -10.92 7.98 -17.61
C ILE A 235 -12.40 7.77 -17.29
N VAL A 236 -12.78 6.51 -17.12
CA VAL A 236 -14.14 6.04 -16.80
C VAL A 236 -14.13 5.47 -15.38
N PRO A 237 -14.56 6.25 -14.36
CA PRO A 237 -14.64 5.79 -12.98
C PRO A 237 -15.91 5.00 -12.69
N TYR A 238 -15.83 4.13 -11.68
CA TYR A 238 -16.99 3.46 -11.05
C TYR A 238 -17.22 3.92 -9.59
N TYR A 239 -16.83 5.15 -9.27
CA TYR A 239 -16.92 5.75 -7.92
C TYR A 239 -17.14 7.27 -7.99
N ASN A 240 -17.27 7.96 -6.85
CA ASN A 240 -17.37 9.43 -6.74
C ASN A 240 -18.38 10.07 -7.71
N GLY A 241 -19.66 9.75 -7.56
CA GLY A 241 -20.72 10.25 -8.46
C GLY A 241 -20.93 9.39 -9.71
N TYR A 242 -20.05 8.43 -9.98
CA TYR A 242 -20.17 7.45 -11.07
C TYR A 242 -20.34 6.02 -10.55
N SER A 243 -20.90 5.84 -9.36
CA SER A 243 -21.21 4.52 -8.83
C SER A 243 -22.12 3.72 -9.80
N PRO A 244 -22.02 2.38 -9.84
CA PRO A 244 -22.98 1.53 -10.53
C PRO A 244 -24.43 1.88 -10.16
N THR A 245 -25.29 2.07 -11.17
CA THR A 245 -26.72 2.37 -10.98
C THR A 245 -27.59 1.13 -11.26
N PRO A 246 -28.82 1.06 -10.72
CA PRO A 246 -29.72 -0.07 -10.95
C PRO A 246 -30.07 -0.29 -12.43
N VAL A 247 -30.27 0.78 -13.20
CA VAL A 247 -30.64 0.72 -14.64
C VAL A 247 -29.60 -0.06 -15.45
N GLU A 248 -28.33 0.09 -15.10
CA GLU A 248 -27.23 -0.59 -15.80
C GLU A 248 -27.23 -2.11 -15.61
N ARG A 249 -27.89 -2.63 -14.56
CA ARG A 249 -28.05 -4.08 -14.35
C ARG A 249 -28.95 -4.73 -15.40
N LEU A 250 -29.74 -3.94 -16.14
CA LEU A 250 -30.67 -4.41 -17.16
C LEU A 250 -30.07 -4.53 -18.56
N MET A 251 -28.79 -4.20 -18.71
CA MET A 251 -28.12 -4.26 -20.01
C MET A 251 -26.80 -5.03 -19.94
N PRO A 252 -26.32 -5.57 -21.09
CA PRO A 252 -25.00 -6.16 -21.17
C PRO A 252 -23.92 -5.17 -20.73
N ILE A 253 -22.88 -5.65 -20.04
CA ILE A 253 -21.79 -4.79 -19.55
C ILE A 253 -21.11 -3.96 -20.64
N GLN A 254 -21.04 -4.50 -21.86
CA GLN A 254 -20.52 -3.76 -23.01
C GLN A 254 -21.36 -2.51 -23.32
N ALA A 255 -22.69 -2.59 -23.20
CA ALA A 255 -23.58 -1.47 -23.44
C ALA A 255 -23.48 -0.43 -22.32
N SER A 256 -23.57 -0.86 -21.06
CA SER A 256 -23.38 0.02 -19.88
C SER A 256 -22.05 0.78 -19.95
N PHE A 257 -20.94 0.08 -20.21
CA PHE A 257 -19.64 0.72 -20.35
C PHE A 257 -19.58 1.68 -21.56
N SER A 258 -20.21 1.33 -22.68
CA SER A 258 -20.25 2.20 -23.87
C SER A 258 -20.98 3.52 -23.58
N TRP A 259 -22.08 3.49 -22.82
CA TRP A 259 -22.77 4.71 -22.40
C TRP A 259 -21.98 5.53 -21.39
N ARG A 260 -21.32 4.88 -20.42
CA ARG A 260 -20.38 5.57 -19.52
C ARG A 260 -19.28 6.27 -20.29
N LEU A 261 -18.69 5.59 -21.28
CA LEU A 261 -17.65 6.13 -22.14
C LEU A 261 -18.13 7.38 -22.89
N LEU A 262 -19.32 7.32 -23.51
CA LEU A 262 -19.91 8.45 -24.23
C LEU A 262 -20.26 9.60 -23.28
N TYR A 263 -20.86 9.32 -22.13
CA TYR A 263 -21.14 10.34 -21.12
C TYR A 263 -19.86 11.05 -20.68
N ARG A 264 -18.80 10.30 -20.34
CA ARG A 264 -17.51 10.85 -19.93
C ARG A 264 -16.87 11.74 -21.00
N PHE A 265 -17.04 11.39 -22.28
CA PHE A 265 -16.46 12.14 -23.39
C PHE A 265 -17.27 13.41 -23.72
N PHE A 266 -18.59 13.29 -23.84
CA PHE A 266 -19.47 14.34 -24.37
C PHE A 266 -20.18 15.18 -23.31
N LEU A 267 -20.55 14.58 -22.17
CA LEU A 267 -21.58 15.13 -21.27
C LEU A 267 -21.06 15.51 -19.90
N ASP A 268 -19.96 14.91 -19.43
CA ASP A 268 -19.45 15.20 -18.09
C ASP A 268 -18.98 16.64 -17.93
N ASN A 269 -19.57 17.40 -17.01
CA ASN A 269 -19.43 18.87 -16.90
C ASN A 269 -19.92 19.68 -18.12
N ASN A 270 -20.57 19.03 -19.07
CA ASN A 270 -21.15 19.66 -20.27
C ASN A 270 -22.61 19.24 -20.49
N CYS A 271 -23.27 18.75 -19.45
CA CYS A 271 -24.68 18.42 -19.42
C CYS A 271 -25.27 18.99 -18.13
N ALA A 272 -26.55 19.36 -18.16
CA ALA A 272 -27.25 19.87 -16.99
C ALA A 272 -27.45 18.80 -15.89
N LEU A 273 -27.39 17.52 -16.25
CA LEU A 273 -27.64 16.39 -15.36
C LEU A 273 -26.33 15.69 -14.99
N PRO A 274 -26.11 15.36 -13.71
CA PRO A 274 -25.00 14.50 -13.32
C PRO A 274 -25.24 13.07 -13.81
N PHE A 275 -24.18 12.26 -13.80
CA PHE A 275 -24.18 10.93 -14.43
C PHE A 275 -25.34 10.03 -14.00
N ALA A 276 -25.59 9.90 -12.69
CA ALA A 276 -26.64 9.03 -12.17
C ALA A 276 -28.03 9.45 -12.68
N ASP A 277 -28.35 10.74 -12.60
CA ASP A 277 -29.65 11.27 -13.01
C ASP A 277 -29.81 11.20 -14.54
N TRP A 278 -28.73 11.42 -15.29
CA TRP A 278 -28.74 11.28 -16.75
C TRP A 278 -28.98 9.83 -17.17
N ILE A 279 -28.29 8.86 -16.56
CA ILE A 279 -28.48 7.42 -16.84
C ILE A 279 -29.92 6.99 -16.55
N GLU A 280 -30.53 7.52 -15.50
CA GLU A 280 -31.88 7.11 -15.11
C GLU A 280 -32.97 7.75 -15.98
N SER A 281 -32.81 9.02 -16.32
CA SER A 281 -33.88 9.80 -16.97
C SER A 281 -33.70 9.99 -18.47
N ARG A 282 -32.46 9.96 -18.99
CA ARG A 282 -32.14 10.32 -20.38
C ARG A 282 -31.54 9.19 -21.20
N LEU A 283 -31.02 8.13 -20.56
CA LEU A 283 -30.52 6.98 -21.29
C LEU A 283 -31.60 6.43 -22.23
N PRO A 284 -31.31 6.25 -23.53
CA PRO A 284 -32.28 5.72 -24.48
C PRO A 284 -32.90 4.40 -24.03
N SER A 285 -34.21 4.25 -24.20
CA SER A 285 -34.95 3.02 -23.90
C SER A 285 -34.43 1.75 -24.60
N ASN A 286 -33.70 1.92 -25.71
CA ASN A 286 -32.99 0.86 -26.44
C ASN A 286 -31.46 0.87 -26.21
N GLY A 287 -31.02 1.49 -25.12
CA GLY A 287 -29.61 1.68 -24.78
C GLY A 287 -28.84 0.38 -24.58
N ASP A 288 -29.52 -0.71 -24.23
CA ASP A 288 -28.97 -2.06 -24.08
C ASP A 288 -28.33 -2.61 -25.36
N LYS A 289 -28.70 -2.05 -26.53
CA LYS A 289 -28.21 -2.47 -27.84
C LYS A 289 -26.90 -1.79 -28.27
N LEU A 290 -26.41 -0.80 -27.53
CA LEU A 290 -25.19 -0.07 -27.88
C LEU A 290 -23.95 -0.97 -27.80
N ARG A 291 -23.10 -0.91 -28.83
CA ARG A 291 -21.83 -1.65 -28.89
C ARG A 291 -20.63 -0.71 -28.73
N LEU A 292 -19.56 -1.22 -28.11
CA LEU A 292 -18.31 -0.48 -27.89
C LEU A 292 -17.72 0.10 -29.19
N SER A 293 -17.75 -0.66 -30.28
CA SER A 293 -17.25 -0.19 -31.57
C SER A 293 -18.00 1.03 -32.09
N LYS A 294 -19.31 1.13 -31.83
CA LYS A 294 -20.12 2.27 -32.27
C LYS A 294 -19.85 3.49 -31.40
N ALA A 295 -19.71 3.32 -30.10
CA ALA A 295 -19.30 4.40 -29.20
C ALA A 295 -17.94 4.99 -29.61
N ILE A 296 -16.95 4.14 -29.89
CA ILE A 296 -15.61 4.59 -30.33
C ILE A 296 -15.67 5.31 -31.69
N ASN A 297 -16.48 4.83 -32.65
CA ASN A 297 -16.62 5.49 -33.94
C ASN A 297 -17.27 6.88 -33.82
N VAL A 298 -18.19 7.07 -32.88
CA VAL A 298 -18.79 8.40 -32.62
C VAL A 298 -17.77 9.35 -32.01
N ILE A 299 -16.95 8.87 -31.07
CA ILE A 299 -15.82 9.64 -30.51
C ILE A 299 -14.82 10.02 -31.61
N GLU A 300 -14.40 9.05 -32.43
CA GLU A 300 -13.49 9.29 -33.55
C GLU A 300 -14.05 10.37 -34.50
N ARG A 301 -15.34 10.32 -34.79
CA ARG A 301 -15.99 11.31 -35.66
C ARG A 301 -15.95 12.72 -35.06
N LYS A 302 -16.26 12.88 -33.78
CA LYS A 302 -16.19 14.20 -33.10
C LYS A 302 -14.75 14.73 -33.09
N LEU A 303 -13.76 13.89 -32.80
CA LEU A 303 -12.35 14.26 -32.79
C LEU A 303 -11.85 14.71 -34.17
N ARG A 304 -12.25 14.01 -35.25
CA ARG A 304 -11.83 14.35 -36.61
C ARG A 304 -12.46 15.64 -37.13
N GLN A 305 -13.58 16.09 -36.57
CA GLN A 305 -14.16 17.40 -36.89
C GLN A 305 -13.26 18.55 -36.41
N SER A 306 -12.58 18.39 -35.26
CA SER A 306 -11.70 19.42 -34.68
C SER A 306 -10.22 19.27 -35.03
N ALA A 307 -9.76 18.06 -35.40
CA ALA A 307 -8.36 17.75 -35.68
C ALA A 307 -8.06 17.52 -37.18
N GLN A 308 -8.37 18.50 -38.04
CA GLN A 308 -8.08 18.40 -39.48
C GLN A 308 -6.57 18.21 -39.74
N GLY A 309 -6.20 17.09 -40.38
CA GLY A 309 -4.82 16.82 -40.84
C GLY A 309 -3.96 15.90 -39.96
N GLN A 310 -4.43 15.40 -38.81
CA GLN A 310 -3.70 14.39 -38.03
C GLN A 310 -3.88 12.98 -38.59
N GLU A 311 -2.79 12.35 -39.05
CA GLU A 311 -2.81 10.99 -39.64
C GLU A 311 -3.08 9.88 -38.61
N SER A 312 -2.63 10.04 -37.36
CA SER A 312 -2.77 9.03 -36.30
C SER A 312 -3.32 9.64 -35.01
N LEU A 313 -4.49 9.15 -34.56
CA LEU A 313 -5.12 9.53 -33.30
C LEU A 313 -5.14 8.33 -32.35
N TYR A 314 -4.87 8.59 -31.08
CA TYR A 314 -4.90 7.59 -30.01
C TYR A 314 -5.94 7.97 -28.96
N LEU A 315 -6.71 7.00 -28.48
CA LEU A 315 -7.59 7.14 -27.33
C LEU A 315 -7.01 6.33 -26.17
N TYR A 316 -6.45 7.02 -25.19
CA TYR A 316 -6.14 6.42 -23.90
C TYR A 316 -7.42 6.27 -23.10
N LEU A 317 -7.71 5.04 -22.69
CA LEU A 317 -8.93 4.66 -21.99
C LEU A 317 -8.59 4.06 -20.62
N GLY A 318 -8.63 4.89 -19.58
CA GLY A 318 -8.49 4.44 -18.20
C GLY A 318 -9.83 3.95 -17.64
N ILE A 319 -9.87 2.78 -17.00
CA ILE A 319 -11.03 2.28 -16.25
C ILE A 319 -10.64 2.22 -14.79
N ASP A 320 -11.24 3.07 -13.96
CA ASP A 320 -10.88 3.17 -12.54
C ASP A 320 -11.91 2.53 -11.60
N ASP A 321 -11.41 2.06 -10.46
CA ASP A 321 -12.17 1.36 -9.43
C ASP A 321 -12.94 0.14 -10.00
N TYR A 322 -12.28 -0.60 -10.90
CA TYR A 322 -12.89 -1.69 -11.68
C TYR A 322 -13.59 -2.76 -10.85
N GLN A 323 -13.20 -2.95 -9.59
CA GLN A 323 -13.81 -3.94 -8.71
C GLN A 323 -15.29 -3.65 -8.43
N LYS A 324 -15.71 -2.39 -8.53
CA LYS A 324 -17.10 -1.99 -8.34
C LYS A 324 -18.00 -2.43 -9.49
N ILE A 325 -17.44 -2.79 -10.66
CA ILE A 325 -18.19 -3.33 -11.79
C ILE A 325 -18.98 -4.59 -11.40
N GLU A 326 -18.47 -5.41 -10.48
CA GLU A 326 -19.18 -6.62 -10.06
C GLU A 326 -20.54 -6.33 -9.39
N ARG A 327 -20.78 -5.11 -8.89
CA ARG A 327 -22.09 -4.69 -8.35
C ARG A 327 -23.20 -4.62 -9.41
N LEU A 328 -22.83 -4.72 -10.69
CA LEU A 328 -23.75 -4.83 -11.82
C LEU A 328 -24.21 -6.28 -12.07
N SER A 329 -23.69 -7.25 -11.30
CA SER A 329 -24.10 -8.65 -11.44
C SER A 329 -25.56 -8.85 -11.02
N THR A 330 -26.34 -9.49 -11.88
CA THR A 330 -27.73 -9.88 -11.59
C THR A 330 -27.76 -11.29 -10.99
N SER A 331 -28.49 -11.44 -9.88
CA SER A 331 -28.74 -12.73 -9.25
C SER A 331 -29.52 -13.63 -10.23
N GLY A 332 -28.81 -14.52 -10.93
CA GLY A 332 -29.41 -15.48 -11.88
C GLY A 332 -28.60 -15.75 -13.15
N ALA A 333 -27.63 -14.91 -13.51
CA ALA A 333 -26.74 -15.19 -14.64
C ALA A 333 -25.61 -16.15 -14.21
N ASN A 334 -25.46 -17.28 -14.94
CA ASN A 334 -24.43 -18.32 -14.80
C ASN A 334 -23.35 -18.04 -13.72
N THR A 335 -23.45 -18.78 -12.62
CA THR A 335 -22.71 -18.68 -11.34
C THR A 335 -21.18 -18.82 -11.41
N GLY A 336 -20.56 -18.63 -12.58
CA GLY A 336 -19.12 -18.85 -12.82
C GLY A 336 -18.32 -17.72 -13.48
N THR A 337 -18.95 -16.69 -14.06
CA THR A 337 -18.21 -15.71 -14.91
C THR A 337 -18.42 -14.27 -14.48
N SER A 338 -17.36 -13.65 -13.95
CA SER A 338 -17.30 -12.26 -13.51
C SER A 338 -17.66 -11.27 -14.62
N ILE A 339 -18.45 -10.24 -14.30
CA ILE A 339 -18.85 -9.21 -15.26
C ILE A 339 -17.66 -8.35 -15.68
N LEU A 340 -16.72 -8.12 -14.76
CA LEU A 340 -15.47 -7.46 -15.08
C LEU A 340 -14.69 -8.19 -16.18
N ARG A 341 -14.61 -9.53 -16.11
CA ARG A 341 -13.95 -10.34 -17.16
C ARG A 341 -14.65 -10.21 -18.50
N GLN A 342 -15.98 -10.20 -18.51
CA GLN A 342 -16.76 -9.99 -19.74
C GLN A 342 -16.44 -8.63 -20.37
N LEU A 343 -16.27 -7.56 -19.57
CA LEU A 343 -15.84 -6.26 -20.07
C LEU A 343 -14.43 -6.30 -20.67
N VAL A 344 -13.47 -6.93 -19.97
CA VAL A 344 -12.10 -7.06 -20.49
C VAL A 344 -12.07 -7.84 -21.81
N GLU A 345 -12.84 -8.92 -21.91
CA GLU A 345 -12.97 -9.70 -23.15
C GLU A 345 -13.62 -8.91 -24.28
N ALA A 346 -14.60 -8.07 -23.98
CA ALA A 346 -15.22 -7.19 -24.96
C ALA A 346 -14.23 -6.14 -25.51
N ILE A 347 -13.41 -5.55 -24.64
CA ILE A 347 -12.35 -4.61 -25.02
C ILE A 347 -11.27 -5.33 -25.83
N ALA A 348 -10.76 -6.47 -25.35
CA ALA A 348 -9.76 -7.25 -26.07
C ALA A 348 -10.25 -7.73 -27.45
N GLY A 349 -11.53 -8.13 -27.52
CA GLY A 349 -12.19 -8.47 -28.77
C GLY A 349 -12.31 -7.28 -29.73
N PHE A 350 -12.46 -6.06 -29.23
CA PHE A 350 -12.41 -4.84 -30.03
C PHE A 350 -10.98 -4.57 -30.54
N LEU A 351 -9.95 -4.68 -29.70
CA LEU A 351 -8.55 -4.46 -30.09
C LEU A 351 -8.05 -5.41 -31.19
N CYS A 352 -8.67 -6.57 -31.34
CA CYS A 352 -8.35 -7.54 -32.40
C CYS A 352 -9.04 -7.22 -33.74
N LYS A 353 -10.04 -6.33 -33.76
CA LYS A 353 -10.79 -5.96 -34.96
C LYS A 353 -10.30 -4.62 -35.48
N LYS A 354 -9.99 -4.53 -36.78
CA LYS A 354 -9.68 -3.24 -37.42
C LYS A 354 -10.98 -2.48 -37.73
N SER A 355 -11.66 -2.01 -36.69
CA SER A 355 -13.00 -1.41 -36.78
C SER A 355 -13.03 0.12 -36.72
N SER A 356 -11.90 0.77 -36.46
CA SER A 356 -11.78 2.22 -36.31
C SER A 356 -10.37 2.68 -36.72
N GLY A 357 -10.23 3.94 -37.16
CA GLY A 357 -8.94 4.59 -37.39
C GLY A 357 -8.32 5.16 -36.10
N LEU A 358 -9.05 5.13 -34.98
CA LEU A 358 -8.63 5.55 -33.65
C LEU A 358 -8.02 4.35 -32.91
N VAL A 359 -6.74 4.46 -32.52
CA VAL A 359 -6.05 3.39 -31.79
C VAL A 359 -6.39 3.50 -30.30
N VAL A 360 -7.00 2.47 -29.72
CA VAL A 360 -7.39 2.46 -28.30
C VAL A 360 -6.30 1.83 -27.44
N LEU A 361 -5.91 2.54 -26.38
CA LEU A 361 -4.92 2.14 -25.38
C LEU A 361 -5.61 1.98 -24.01
N PRO A 362 -6.20 0.80 -23.71
CA PRO A 362 -6.97 0.60 -22.48
C PRO A 362 -6.07 0.28 -21.28
N MET A 363 -6.43 0.76 -20.10
CA MET A 363 -5.73 0.45 -18.85
C MET A 363 -6.71 0.39 -17.68
N PHE A 364 -6.58 -0.62 -16.83
CA PHE A 364 -7.44 -0.79 -15.65
C PHE A 364 -6.69 -0.38 -14.39
N ALA A 365 -7.38 0.30 -13.47
CA ALA A 365 -6.90 0.55 -12.11
C ALA A 365 -8.00 0.20 -11.11
N GLY A 366 -7.62 -0.45 -10.03
CA GLY A 366 -8.58 -0.90 -9.03
C GLY A 366 -7.94 -1.72 -7.93
N THR A 367 -8.72 -2.01 -6.91
CA THR A 367 -8.29 -2.93 -5.85
C THR A 367 -8.83 -4.30 -6.21
N ASP A 368 -8.00 -5.33 -6.26
CA ASP A 368 -8.52 -6.68 -6.53
C ASP A 368 -9.50 -7.09 -5.43
N LEU A 369 -10.69 -7.53 -5.85
CA LEU A 369 -11.78 -8.01 -5.00
C LEU A 369 -11.24 -8.97 -3.94
N GLY A 370 -11.59 -8.70 -2.68
CA GLY A 370 -11.00 -9.30 -1.48
C GLY A 370 -10.59 -10.75 -1.66
N ILE A 371 -9.30 -11.01 -1.41
CA ILE A 371 -8.56 -12.24 -1.04
C ILE A 371 -8.80 -13.53 -1.85
N ILE A 372 -9.94 -13.73 -2.52
CA ILE A 372 -10.40 -15.04 -2.99
C ILE A 372 -11.27 -14.98 -4.26
N ALA A 373 -11.59 -13.80 -4.82
CA ALA A 373 -12.56 -13.74 -5.93
C ALA A 373 -12.06 -14.42 -7.22
N SER A 374 -12.92 -15.22 -7.85
CA SER A 374 -12.70 -15.87 -9.16
C SER A 374 -12.68 -14.88 -10.32
N GLY A 375 -13.15 -13.63 -10.12
CA GLY A 375 -13.24 -12.57 -11.12
C GLY A 375 -12.01 -11.68 -11.31
N SER A 376 -10.93 -11.85 -10.53
CA SER A 376 -9.76 -10.96 -10.65
C SER A 376 -9.15 -11.03 -12.05
N ILE A 377 -8.92 -9.85 -12.62
CA ILE A 377 -8.28 -9.64 -13.93
C ILE A 377 -6.78 -9.37 -13.79
N ALA A 378 -6.28 -8.99 -12.62
CA ALA A 378 -4.83 -8.86 -12.40
C ALA A 378 -4.17 -10.20 -12.04
N ASN A 379 -4.96 -11.28 -12.06
CA ASN A 379 -4.47 -12.62 -11.76
C ASN A 379 -3.48 -13.08 -12.83
N SER A 380 -2.34 -13.62 -12.40
CA SER A 380 -1.31 -14.15 -13.32
C SER A 380 -1.78 -15.24 -14.29
N SER A 381 -2.91 -15.90 -14.03
CA SER A 381 -3.52 -16.88 -14.94
C SER A 381 -4.40 -16.26 -16.04
N TYR A 382 -4.69 -14.96 -15.97
CA TYR A 382 -5.52 -14.29 -16.96
C TYR A 382 -4.65 -13.74 -18.10
N TYR A 383 -4.69 -14.42 -19.25
CA TYR A 383 -3.73 -14.26 -20.35
C TYR A 383 -3.89 -12.97 -21.18
N VAL A 384 -4.99 -12.23 -21.00
CA VAL A 384 -5.31 -11.03 -21.79
C VAL A 384 -4.72 -9.76 -21.15
N THR A 385 -4.36 -9.82 -19.88
CA THR A 385 -3.94 -8.67 -19.09
C THR A 385 -2.52 -8.83 -18.59
N GLU A 386 -1.84 -7.71 -18.41
CA GLU A 386 -0.54 -7.66 -17.79
C GLU A 386 -0.60 -6.81 -16.52
N ARG A 387 -0.36 -7.45 -15.37
CA ARG A 387 -0.34 -6.74 -14.09
C ARG A 387 0.92 -5.88 -14.02
N LEU A 388 0.74 -4.59 -13.73
CA LEU A 388 1.86 -3.67 -13.59
C LEU A 388 2.55 -3.84 -12.22
N PRO A 389 3.88 -3.70 -12.15
CA PRO A 389 4.65 -3.83 -10.91
C PRO A 389 4.45 -2.63 -9.98
N MET A 390 3.33 -2.62 -9.26
CA MET A 390 3.03 -1.60 -8.24
C MET A 390 3.77 -1.92 -6.94
N THR A 391 4.76 -1.11 -6.57
CA THR A 391 5.62 -1.33 -5.40
C THR A 391 5.32 -0.37 -4.25
N LEU A 392 5.68 -0.78 -3.03
CA LEU A 392 5.77 0.10 -1.87
C LEU A 392 6.93 1.08 -2.08
N LEU A 393 6.74 2.32 -1.66
CA LEU A 393 7.78 3.34 -1.70
C LEU A 393 8.82 3.11 -0.60
N THR A 394 10.09 3.34 -0.92
CA THR A 394 11.13 3.45 0.12
C THR A 394 10.95 4.75 0.90
N LEU A 395 11.53 4.85 2.11
CA LEU A 395 11.51 6.11 2.85
C LEU A 395 12.14 7.25 2.02
N GLY A 396 13.20 6.97 1.26
CA GLY A 396 13.81 7.97 0.38
C GLY A 396 12.83 8.51 -0.66
N GLN A 397 12.08 7.61 -1.31
CA GLN A 397 11.03 7.98 -2.26
C GLN A 397 9.87 8.73 -1.60
N VAL A 398 9.50 8.37 -0.37
CA VAL A 398 8.49 9.10 0.43
C VAL A 398 8.97 10.51 0.76
N VAL A 399 10.25 10.69 1.11
CA VAL A 399 10.83 12.01 1.34
C VAL A 399 10.82 12.84 0.06
N THR A 400 11.33 12.31 -1.07
CA THR A 400 11.28 12.99 -2.38
C THR A 400 9.85 13.38 -2.76
N PHE A 401 8.90 12.48 -2.52
CA PHE A 401 7.48 12.71 -2.72
C PHE A 401 6.96 13.91 -1.91
N VAL A 402 7.25 14.01 -0.62
CA VAL A 402 6.81 15.12 0.23
C VAL A 402 7.56 16.42 -0.10
N GLU A 403 8.87 16.35 -0.40
CA GLU A 403 9.70 17.50 -0.78
C GLU A 403 9.28 18.12 -2.12
N SER A 404 8.65 17.35 -3.01
CA SER A 404 8.14 17.85 -4.30
C SER A 404 7.15 19.01 -4.15
N ASN A 405 6.60 19.21 -2.95
CA ASN A 405 5.75 20.34 -2.63
C ASN A 405 6.31 21.14 -1.43
N ALA A 406 6.81 22.35 -1.73
CA ALA A 406 7.45 23.22 -0.74
C ALA A 406 6.58 23.54 0.49
N LYS A 407 5.24 23.47 0.37
CA LYS A 407 4.31 23.70 1.49
C LYS A 407 4.40 22.61 2.57
N PHE A 408 4.88 21.42 2.23
CA PHE A 408 4.93 20.26 3.14
C PHE A 408 6.36 19.88 3.52
N ALA A 409 7.36 20.28 2.72
CA ALA A 409 8.77 19.98 2.97
C ALA A 409 9.26 20.39 4.38
N GLY A 410 8.62 21.39 5.00
CA GLY A 410 8.93 21.81 6.38
C GLY A 410 8.68 20.71 7.43
N TYR A 411 7.67 19.86 7.23
CA TYR A 411 7.34 18.79 8.20
C TYR A 411 8.43 17.73 8.31
N LEU A 412 9.25 17.57 7.27
CA LEU A 412 10.36 16.62 7.28
C LEU A 412 11.50 17.04 8.21
N GLN A 413 11.48 18.24 8.80
CA GLN A 413 12.45 18.61 9.85
C GLN A 413 12.14 17.96 11.20
N ASP A 414 10.92 17.45 11.37
CA ASP A 414 10.51 16.78 12.60
C ASP A 414 10.80 15.27 12.51
N ASN A 415 11.59 14.76 13.45
CA ASN A 415 11.97 13.34 13.50
C ASN A 415 10.79 12.42 13.72
N GLN A 416 9.77 12.84 14.49
CA GLN A 416 8.57 12.04 14.72
C GLN A 416 7.74 11.93 13.45
N VAL A 417 7.64 13.01 12.67
CA VAL A 417 7.01 12.97 11.34
C VAL A 417 7.74 11.97 10.43
N GLN A 418 9.07 11.97 10.39
CA GLN A 418 9.82 10.99 9.60
C GLN A 418 9.59 9.55 10.08
N ASN A 419 9.55 9.32 11.39
CA ASN A 419 9.21 8.02 11.98
C ASN A 419 7.83 7.54 11.53
N HIS A 420 6.83 8.40 11.60
CA HIS A 420 5.49 8.08 11.12
C HIS A 420 5.45 7.80 9.62
N LEU A 421 6.15 8.60 8.80
CA LEU A 421 6.23 8.35 7.35
C LEU A 421 6.84 6.99 7.02
N PHE A 422 7.85 6.55 7.77
CA PHE A 422 8.40 5.19 7.68
C PHE A 422 7.39 4.13 8.13
N ALA A 423 6.76 4.33 9.29
CA ALA A 423 5.77 3.42 9.88
C ALA A 423 4.58 3.14 8.96
N LEU A 424 4.15 4.12 8.15
CA LEU A 424 3.12 3.95 7.12
C LEU A 424 3.52 3.01 5.97
N GLY A 425 4.73 2.43 6.00
CA GLY A 425 5.08 1.25 5.21
C GLY A 425 5.17 1.50 3.69
N GLY A 426 5.34 2.75 3.26
CA GLY A 426 5.55 3.10 1.85
C GLY A 426 4.28 3.16 1.00
N VAL A 427 3.10 3.32 1.61
CA VAL A 427 1.82 3.45 0.89
C VAL A 427 1.52 4.93 0.59
N PRO A 428 1.56 5.38 -0.68
CA PRO A 428 1.44 6.80 -1.04
C PRO A 428 0.22 7.51 -0.46
N ARG A 429 -0.98 6.91 -0.52
CA ARG A 429 -2.20 7.56 0.00
C ARG A 429 -2.15 7.80 1.51
N TRP A 430 -1.57 6.86 2.27
CA TRP A 430 -1.46 7.01 3.72
C TRP A 430 -0.53 8.17 4.06
N VAL A 431 0.58 8.28 3.33
CA VAL A 431 1.52 9.41 3.41
C VAL A 431 0.83 10.74 3.07
N VAL A 432 0.11 10.79 1.93
CA VAL A 432 -0.61 12.00 1.50
C VAL A 432 -1.61 12.47 2.54
N GLU A 433 -2.47 11.57 3.04
CA GLU A 433 -3.45 11.94 4.04
C GLU A 433 -2.79 12.37 5.34
N TYR A 434 -1.71 11.71 5.74
CA TYR A 434 -0.96 12.11 6.92
C TYR A 434 -0.44 13.56 6.79
N VAL A 435 0.27 13.89 5.71
CA VAL A 435 0.82 15.25 5.55
C VAL A 435 -0.25 16.32 5.32
N LEU A 436 -1.38 15.98 4.70
CA LEU A 436 -2.53 16.87 4.59
C LEU A 436 -3.18 17.13 5.96
N ASN A 437 -3.34 16.09 6.78
CA ASN A 437 -3.85 16.22 8.15
C ASN A 437 -2.91 17.10 9.00
N LEU A 438 -1.59 16.91 8.89
CA LEU A 438 -0.62 17.78 9.58
C LEU A 438 -0.83 19.24 9.20
N LYS A 439 -1.05 19.54 7.91
CA LYS A 439 -1.33 20.90 7.43
C LYS A 439 -2.63 21.48 7.96
N MET A 440 -3.70 20.68 8.02
CA MET A 440 -4.98 21.13 8.58
C MET A 440 -4.90 21.41 10.09
N CYS A 441 -4.05 20.68 10.82
CA CYS A 441 -3.85 20.86 12.25
C CYS A 441 -2.72 21.83 12.61
N SER A 442 -1.98 22.34 11.61
CA SER A 442 -0.92 23.33 11.84
C SER A 442 -1.55 24.72 11.94
N GLU A 443 -1.42 25.38 13.09
CA GLU A 443 -1.54 26.84 13.17
C GLU A 443 -0.41 27.49 12.33
N PRO A 444 -0.46 28.79 12.02
CA PRO A 444 0.59 29.47 11.28
C PRO A 444 1.95 29.40 12.01
N GLY A 445 2.73 28.34 11.74
CA GLY A 445 4.14 28.23 12.10
C GLY A 445 4.53 27.24 13.20
N THR A 446 3.63 26.42 13.77
CA THR A 446 4.06 25.38 14.72
C THR A 446 3.10 24.19 14.75
N ILE A 447 3.66 22.98 14.74
CA ILE A 447 2.93 21.72 14.94
C ILE A 447 3.38 21.09 16.26
N THR A 448 2.44 20.65 17.09
CA THR A 448 2.74 20.01 18.39
C THR A 448 2.90 18.51 18.22
N LEU A 449 3.65 17.88 19.15
CA LEU A 449 3.81 16.42 19.17
C LEU A 449 2.47 15.69 19.32
N GLU A 450 1.53 16.27 20.10
CA GLU A 450 0.17 15.75 20.26
C GLU A 450 -0.59 15.76 18.92
N SER A 451 -0.55 16.87 18.18
CA SER A 451 -1.18 16.96 16.86
C SER A 451 -0.55 15.99 15.86
N ILE A 452 0.78 15.85 15.88
CA ILE A 452 1.53 14.87 15.08
C ILE A 452 1.02 13.45 15.35
N GLY A 453 0.91 13.07 16.63
CA GLY A 453 0.43 11.75 17.06
C GLY A 453 -1.04 11.51 16.68
N LYS A 454 -1.91 12.50 16.88
CA LYS A 454 -3.33 12.41 16.50
C LYS A 454 -3.52 12.22 14.99
N CYS A 455 -2.79 12.98 14.17
CA CYS A 455 -2.85 12.85 12.71
C CYS A 455 -2.41 11.45 12.26
N PHE A 456 -1.35 10.91 12.88
CA PHE A 456 -0.86 9.57 12.58
C PHE A 456 -1.89 8.50 12.98
N LYS A 457 -2.42 8.56 14.21
CA LYS A 457 -3.45 7.63 14.69
C LYS A 457 -4.68 7.62 13.79
N ASN A 458 -5.14 8.78 13.32
CA ASN A 458 -6.28 8.86 12.40
C ASN A 458 -6.02 8.09 11.09
N VAL A 459 -4.84 8.25 10.50
CA VAL A 459 -4.45 7.54 9.26
C VAL A 459 -4.28 6.05 9.54
N TRP A 460 -3.66 5.70 10.66
CA TRP A 460 -3.47 4.32 11.10
C TRP A 460 -4.81 3.59 11.23
N THR A 461 -5.75 4.14 12.00
CA THR A 461 -7.07 3.53 12.19
C THR A 461 -7.88 3.46 10.91
N LYS A 462 -7.82 4.49 10.06
CA LYS A 462 -8.55 4.49 8.80
C LYS A 462 -8.07 3.43 7.81
N TYR A 463 -6.77 3.10 7.82
CA TYR A 463 -6.17 2.33 6.73
C TYR A 463 -5.41 1.08 7.15
N VAL A 464 -4.59 1.18 8.20
CA VAL A 464 -3.78 0.06 8.66
C VAL A 464 -4.67 -0.95 9.38
N ASP A 465 -5.55 -0.50 10.28
CA ASP A 465 -6.48 -1.40 10.99
C ASP A 465 -7.40 -2.14 10.00
N ALA A 466 -7.96 -1.42 9.01
CA ALA A 466 -8.74 -2.03 7.93
C ALA A 466 -7.94 -3.03 7.07
N TYR A 467 -6.64 -2.81 6.88
CA TYR A 467 -5.76 -3.78 6.23
C TYR A 467 -5.54 -5.02 7.11
N MET A 468 -5.42 -4.85 8.42
CA MET A 468 -5.27 -5.95 9.39
C MET A 468 -6.54 -6.80 9.51
N GLU A 469 -7.72 -6.22 9.30
CA GLU A 469 -9.00 -6.95 9.29
C GLU A 469 -9.18 -7.85 8.05
N SER A 470 -8.30 -7.74 7.06
CA SER A 470 -8.44 -8.47 5.81
C SER A 470 -8.23 -9.99 5.97
N MET A 471 -7.43 -10.42 6.95
CA MET A 471 -7.15 -11.83 7.22
C MET A 471 -7.16 -12.12 8.71
N SER A 472 -7.18 -13.41 9.08
CA SER A 472 -6.95 -13.78 10.48
C SER A 472 -5.54 -13.37 10.93
N THR A 473 -5.39 -13.04 12.22
CA THR A 473 -4.11 -12.68 12.83
C THR A 473 -3.04 -13.75 12.58
N GLN A 474 -3.36 -15.03 12.70
CA GLN A 474 -2.40 -16.12 12.46
C GLN A 474 -1.88 -16.13 11.01
N GLN A 475 -2.74 -15.83 10.03
CA GLN A 475 -2.31 -15.71 8.63
C GLN A 475 -1.41 -14.51 8.41
N LEU A 476 -1.72 -13.37 9.04
CA LEU A 476 -0.90 -12.16 8.97
C LEU A 476 0.47 -12.35 9.61
N VAL A 477 0.53 -12.99 10.78
CA VAL A 477 1.79 -13.34 11.46
C VAL A 477 2.61 -14.31 10.62
N ARG A 478 1.99 -15.34 10.04
CA ARG A 478 2.66 -16.25 9.10
C ARG A 478 3.20 -15.52 7.87
N LEU A 479 2.42 -14.60 7.29
CA LEU A 479 2.82 -13.80 6.13
C LEU A 479 4.04 -12.91 6.46
N ALA A 480 3.99 -12.20 7.59
CA ALA A 480 5.10 -11.40 8.11
C ALA A 480 6.35 -12.24 8.36
N ALA A 481 6.19 -13.42 8.98
CA ALA A 481 7.28 -14.35 9.23
C ALA A 481 7.96 -14.81 7.93
N PHE A 482 7.20 -15.17 6.90
CA PHE A 482 7.79 -15.46 5.58
C PHE A 482 8.59 -14.27 5.03
N ALA A 483 8.05 -13.06 5.12
CA ALA A 483 8.66 -11.85 4.57
C ALA A 483 10.01 -11.47 5.22
N VAL A 484 10.26 -11.87 6.47
CA VAL A 484 11.53 -11.61 7.20
C VAL A 484 12.43 -12.85 7.34
N SER A 485 11.90 -14.06 7.15
CA SER A 485 12.65 -15.32 7.30
C SER A 485 13.76 -15.51 6.27
N GLY A 486 13.71 -14.78 5.15
CA GLY A 486 14.60 -14.98 4.00
C GLY A 486 14.23 -16.20 3.14
N ARG A 487 13.08 -16.85 3.40
CA ARG A 487 12.54 -17.92 2.57
C ARG A 487 11.91 -17.34 1.31
N GLN A 488 12.24 -17.98 0.19
CA GLN A 488 11.61 -17.71 -1.09
C GLN A 488 10.39 -18.60 -1.29
N VAL A 489 9.47 -18.12 -2.11
CA VAL A 489 8.20 -18.78 -2.37
C VAL A 489 7.96 -18.85 -3.87
N ARG A 490 7.25 -19.89 -4.33
CA ARG A 490 6.79 -19.95 -5.71
C ARG A 490 5.33 -19.54 -5.78
N GLN A 491 4.99 -18.82 -6.83
CA GLN A 491 3.64 -18.27 -7.00
C GLN A 491 2.55 -19.36 -6.99
N GLN A 492 2.85 -20.54 -7.53
CA GLN A 492 1.93 -21.67 -7.58
C GLN A 492 1.79 -22.45 -6.26
N ASP A 493 2.72 -22.26 -5.32
CA ASP A 493 2.75 -23.03 -4.07
C ASP A 493 1.66 -22.55 -3.11
N LYS A 494 1.24 -23.45 -2.22
CA LYS A 494 0.29 -23.16 -1.15
C LYS A 494 0.96 -22.34 -0.05
N PHE A 495 0.33 -21.24 0.32
CA PHE A 495 0.68 -20.46 1.52
C PHE A 495 0.13 -21.15 2.78
N ASP A 496 -1.14 -21.54 2.71
CA ASP A 496 -1.86 -22.30 3.72
C ASP A 496 -2.83 -23.28 3.04
N LYS A 497 -3.75 -23.89 3.81
CA LYS A 497 -4.74 -24.82 3.26
C LYS A 497 -5.69 -24.16 2.25
N LYS A 498 -5.90 -22.84 2.36
CA LYS A 498 -6.92 -22.08 1.64
C LYS A 498 -6.35 -21.31 0.45
N PHE A 499 -5.10 -20.85 0.52
CA PHE A 499 -4.52 -19.90 -0.42
C PHE A 499 -3.20 -20.35 -1.03
N LYS A 500 -2.98 -19.93 -2.29
CA LYS A 500 -1.67 -19.94 -2.96
C LYS A 500 -0.97 -18.60 -2.79
N TRP A 501 0.34 -18.57 -2.95
CA TRP A 501 1.13 -17.32 -2.93
C TRP A 501 0.73 -16.33 -4.02
N SER A 502 0.53 -16.79 -5.26
CA SER A 502 -0.05 -15.98 -6.34
C SER A 502 -1.34 -15.31 -5.91
N LYS A 503 -2.20 -16.01 -5.16
CA LYS A 503 -3.49 -15.47 -4.73
C LYS A 503 -3.33 -14.34 -3.72
N LEU A 504 -2.43 -14.48 -2.74
CA LEU A 504 -2.11 -13.41 -1.78
C LEU A 504 -1.56 -12.17 -2.48
N ARG A 505 -0.64 -12.37 -3.43
CA ARG A 505 -0.09 -11.32 -4.27
C ARG A 505 -1.18 -10.62 -5.08
N ASP A 506 -2.04 -11.39 -5.74
CA ASP A 506 -3.11 -10.89 -6.62
C ASP A 506 -4.16 -10.15 -5.80
N SER A 507 -4.44 -10.59 -4.58
CA SER A 507 -5.26 -9.85 -3.62
C SER A 507 -4.51 -8.77 -2.85
N SER A 508 -3.27 -8.48 -3.27
CA SER A 508 -2.46 -7.37 -2.81
C SER A 508 -2.07 -7.39 -1.34
N LEU A 509 -2.19 -8.52 -0.65
CA LEU A 509 -1.75 -8.65 0.74
C LEU A 509 -0.23 -8.66 0.88
N CYS A 510 0.47 -8.98 -0.20
CA CYS A 510 1.91 -8.90 -0.28
C CYS A 510 2.36 -8.59 -1.71
N LEU A 511 3.64 -8.25 -1.85
CA LEU A 511 4.32 -8.25 -3.13
C LEU A 511 5.18 -9.52 -3.23
N LEU A 512 5.23 -10.08 -4.43
CA LEU A 512 6.15 -11.15 -4.78
C LEU A 512 7.13 -10.61 -5.81
N ASN A 513 8.32 -10.29 -5.35
CA ASN A 513 9.36 -9.75 -6.21
C ASN A 513 10.15 -10.92 -6.83
N PRO A 514 10.39 -10.93 -8.14
CA PRO A 514 11.23 -11.96 -8.76
C PRO A 514 12.60 -12.04 -8.08
N SER A 515 13.06 -13.25 -7.83
CA SER A 515 14.41 -13.51 -7.32
C SER A 515 15.43 -13.73 -8.45
N SER A 516 16.71 -13.88 -8.08
CA SER A 516 17.77 -14.36 -8.96
C SER A 516 17.51 -15.78 -9.47
N THR A 517 16.84 -16.61 -8.68
CA THR A 517 16.41 -17.94 -9.11
C THR A 517 15.11 -17.84 -9.92
N PRO A 518 15.07 -18.35 -11.17
CA PRO A 518 13.86 -18.33 -11.98
C PRO A 518 12.69 -19.02 -11.27
N LYS A 519 11.51 -18.37 -11.25
CA LYS A 519 10.23 -18.81 -10.62
C LYS A 519 10.13 -18.62 -9.11
N ASP A 520 11.23 -18.39 -8.40
CA ASP A 520 11.19 -18.10 -6.98
C ASP A 520 11.00 -16.59 -6.77
N CYS A 521 10.26 -16.24 -5.73
CA CYS A 521 9.93 -14.87 -5.40
C CYS A 521 10.23 -14.56 -3.94
N ASP A 522 10.71 -13.35 -3.69
CA ASP A 522 10.83 -12.79 -2.36
C ASP A 522 9.49 -12.17 -1.95
N VAL A 523 9.06 -12.44 -0.72
CA VAL A 523 7.85 -11.85 -0.15
C VAL A 523 8.16 -10.47 0.44
N ARG A 524 7.32 -9.48 0.15
CA ARG A 524 7.36 -8.14 0.76
C ARG A 524 6.01 -7.73 1.31
N VAL A 525 6.04 -7.04 2.44
CA VAL A 525 4.86 -6.51 3.14
C VAL A 525 5.12 -5.08 3.62
N PRO A 526 4.08 -4.24 3.78
CA PRO A 526 4.22 -2.93 4.41
C PRO A 526 4.79 -3.06 5.83
N TYR A 527 5.68 -2.15 6.23
CA TYR A 527 6.25 -2.15 7.59
C TYR A 527 5.17 -2.04 8.68
N ALA A 528 4.07 -1.34 8.38
CA ALA A 528 2.90 -1.25 9.24
C ALA A 528 2.39 -2.62 9.72
N LEU A 529 2.46 -3.67 8.90
CA LEU A 529 2.08 -5.03 9.30
C LEU A 529 2.97 -5.55 10.44
N LEU A 530 4.28 -5.32 10.35
CA LEU A 530 5.23 -5.76 11.36
C LEU A 530 5.01 -5.01 12.69
N GLN A 531 4.75 -3.71 12.62
CA GLN A 531 4.47 -2.89 13.80
C GLN A 531 3.12 -3.23 14.45
N SER A 532 2.08 -3.52 13.65
CA SER A 532 0.80 -4.02 14.17
C SER A 532 0.97 -5.35 14.92
N ILE A 533 1.81 -6.27 14.41
CA ILE A 533 2.11 -7.53 15.10
C ILE A 533 2.90 -7.27 16.39
N ALA A 534 3.87 -6.34 16.37
CA ALA A 534 4.67 -5.98 17.56
C ALA A 534 3.81 -5.46 18.73
N SER A 535 2.67 -4.83 18.41
CA SER A 535 1.73 -4.24 19.37
C SER A 535 0.52 -5.14 19.68
N SER A 536 0.42 -6.33 19.09
CA SER A 536 -0.75 -7.20 19.24
C SER A 536 -0.57 -8.22 20.37
N ASP A 537 -1.60 -8.36 21.21
CA ASP A 537 -1.68 -9.37 22.25
C ASP A 537 -2.37 -10.68 21.76
N ASP A 538 -2.79 -10.75 20.49
CA ASP A 538 -3.61 -11.84 19.93
C ASP A 538 -2.79 -13.08 19.50
N MET A 539 -1.54 -13.19 19.97
CA MET A 539 -0.64 -14.28 19.60
C MET A 539 -1.00 -15.57 20.34
N THR A 540 -1.25 -16.65 19.59
CA THR A 540 -1.79 -17.90 20.15
C THR A 540 -0.71 -18.90 20.53
N SER A 541 0.38 -18.97 19.76
CA SER A 541 1.50 -19.88 20.02
C SER A 541 2.70 -19.18 20.63
N GLU A 542 3.57 -19.94 21.31
CA GLU A 542 4.81 -19.39 21.88
C GLU A 542 5.75 -18.81 20.82
N ALA A 543 5.81 -19.43 19.64
CA ALA A 543 6.59 -18.93 18.52
C ALA A 543 6.07 -17.57 18.02
N GLU A 544 4.74 -17.41 17.93
CA GLU A 544 4.10 -16.14 17.55
C GLU A 544 4.37 -15.05 18.60
N LYS A 545 4.22 -15.36 19.89
CA LYS A 545 4.52 -14.43 21.00
C LYS A 545 5.97 -13.96 20.97
N CYS A 546 6.91 -14.89 20.81
CA CYS A 546 8.33 -14.57 20.72
C CYS A 546 8.66 -13.74 19.48
N PHE A 547 8.00 -14.01 18.34
CA PHE A 547 8.14 -13.23 17.12
C PHE A 547 7.64 -11.78 17.30
N ALA A 548 6.42 -11.61 17.83
CA ALA A 548 5.88 -10.29 18.17
C ALA A 548 6.80 -9.54 19.15
N ALA A 549 7.31 -10.22 20.17
CA ALA A 549 8.20 -9.60 21.14
C ALA A 549 9.56 -9.18 20.56
N ALA A 550 10.11 -9.92 19.59
CA ALA A 550 11.32 -9.52 18.87
C ALA A 550 11.07 -8.33 17.93
N LEU A 551 9.87 -8.22 17.33
CA LEU A 551 9.47 -7.02 16.60
C LEU A 551 9.30 -5.82 17.55
N SER A 552 8.76 -6.03 18.76
CA SER A 552 8.68 -5.00 19.80
C SER A 552 10.08 -4.53 20.24
N ASP A 553 11.08 -5.42 20.31
CA ASP A 553 12.47 -5.03 20.56
C ASP A 553 13.02 -4.15 19.42
N MET A 554 12.69 -4.45 18.16
CA MET A 554 13.08 -3.63 17.01
C MET A 554 12.47 -2.22 17.11
N GLU A 555 11.17 -2.12 17.40
CA GLU A 555 10.49 -0.85 17.58
C GLU A 555 11.11 -0.01 18.71
N LYS A 556 11.36 -0.65 19.87
CA LYS A 556 11.87 0.03 21.06
C LYS A 556 13.33 0.44 20.97
N LEU A 557 14.18 -0.38 20.35
CA LEU A 557 15.64 -0.18 20.35
C LEU A 557 16.16 0.50 19.08
N VAL A 558 15.41 0.43 17.99
CA VAL A 558 15.78 0.94 16.67
C VAL A 558 14.84 2.05 16.22
N ASP A 559 13.54 1.80 16.09
CA ASP A 559 12.60 2.75 15.45
C ASP A 559 12.45 4.05 16.26
N SER A 560 12.33 3.93 17.58
CA SER A 560 12.25 5.07 18.51
C SER A 560 13.43 6.05 18.39
N GLU A 561 14.59 5.56 17.95
CA GLU A 561 15.86 6.30 17.90
C GLU A 561 16.36 6.55 16.47
N LEU A 562 15.59 6.13 15.45
CA LEU A 562 16.04 5.99 14.07
C LEU A 562 16.63 7.27 13.44
N PHE A 563 16.08 8.42 13.81
CA PHE A 563 16.45 9.74 13.28
C PHE A 563 17.23 10.62 14.27
N VAL A 564 17.41 10.14 15.51
CA VAL A 564 18.16 10.80 16.58
C VAL A 564 19.57 10.24 16.66
N ARG A 565 19.70 8.92 16.51
CA ARG A 565 20.97 8.20 16.57
C ARG A 565 21.72 8.27 15.23
N GLU A 566 23.05 8.17 15.28
CA GLU A 566 23.83 8.07 14.05
C GLU A 566 23.52 6.76 13.30
N PRO A 567 23.38 6.77 11.96
CA PRO A 567 22.94 5.62 11.15
C PRO A 567 23.70 4.30 11.42
N TRP A 568 25.01 4.37 11.66
CA TRP A 568 25.83 3.18 11.93
C TRP A 568 25.52 2.51 13.28
N GLN A 569 25.18 3.27 14.32
CA GLN A 569 24.80 2.70 15.62
C GLN A 569 23.41 2.05 15.52
N SER A 570 22.50 2.71 14.78
CA SER A 570 21.19 2.11 14.44
C SER A 570 21.38 0.82 13.65
N TRP A 571 22.35 0.79 12.74
CA TRP A 571 22.70 -0.40 11.97
C TRP A 571 23.20 -1.56 12.84
N GLU A 572 24.02 -1.31 13.85
CA GLU A 572 24.46 -2.34 14.80
C GLU A 572 23.31 -2.98 15.56
N ILE A 573 22.48 -2.15 16.20
CA ILE A 573 21.37 -2.63 17.03
C ILE A 573 20.30 -3.30 16.17
N PHE A 574 20.02 -2.75 14.98
CA PHE A 574 19.13 -3.37 14.00
C PHE A 574 19.59 -4.78 13.64
N GLY A 575 20.89 -5.03 13.56
CA GLY A 575 21.41 -6.37 13.27
C GLY A 575 21.04 -7.41 14.31
N ALA A 576 21.18 -7.07 15.59
CA ALA A 576 20.78 -7.96 16.67
C ALA A 576 19.27 -8.21 16.68
N CYS A 577 18.47 -7.14 16.54
CA CYS A 577 17.01 -7.24 16.39
C CYS A 577 16.64 -8.13 15.20
N PHE A 578 17.33 -7.97 14.08
CA PHE A 578 17.08 -8.72 12.87
C PHE A 578 17.35 -10.22 13.04
N TYR A 579 18.44 -10.64 13.68
CA TYR A 579 18.67 -12.05 13.98
C TYR A 579 17.56 -12.64 14.85
N ALA A 580 17.15 -11.93 15.91
CA ALA A 580 16.06 -12.37 16.78
C ALA A 580 14.74 -12.52 15.99
N VAL A 581 14.39 -11.51 15.19
CA VAL A 581 13.19 -11.50 14.34
C VAL A 581 13.24 -12.65 13.33
N ARG A 582 14.37 -12.88 12.64
CA ARG A 582 14.50 -13.96 11.64
C ARG A 582 14.38 -15.34 12.28
N ILE A 583 15.07 -15.58 13.39
CA ILE A 583 15.03 -16.87 14.10
C ILE A 583 13.59 -17.18 14.53
N ASN A 584 12.91 -16.20 15.14
CA ASN A 584 11.53 -16.38 15.58
C ASN A 584 10.56 -16.54 14.40
N ALA A 585 10.79 -15.84 13.28
CA ALA A 585 10.02 -16.03 12.07
C ALA A 585 10.15 -17.46 11.50
N LEU A 586 11.36 -18.02 11.49
CA LEU A 586 11.59 -19.40 11.07
C LEU A 586 10.83 -20.39 11.99
N LEU A 587 10.82 -20.14 13.30
CA LEU A 587 10.03 -20.92 14.26
C LEU A 587 8.52 -20.82 13.98
N VAL A 588 7.99 -19.61 13.72
CA VAL A 588 6.57 -19.37 13.36
C VAL A 588 6.16 -20.16 12.12
N ILE A 589 7.02 -20.25 11.11
CA ILE A 589 6.73 -21.03 9.89
C ILE A 589 7.00 -22.54 10.06
N GLY A 590 7.31 -22.99 11.28
CA GLY A 590 7.44 -24.42 11.64
C GLY A 590 8.84 -25.01 11.44
N ARG A 591 9.89 -24.19 11.39
CA ARG A 591 11.28 -24.65 11.25
C ARG A 591 11.98 -24.59 12.59
N SER A 592 12.13 -25.73 13.26
CA SER A 592 12.93 -25.86 14.49
C SER A 592 14.42 -26.11 14.22
N THR A 593 14.77 -26.45 12.98
CA THR A 593 16.15 -26.68 12.54
C THR A 593 16.29 -26.17 11.11
N VAL A 594 17.39 -25.47 10.83
CA VAL A 594 17.72 -24.92 9.51
C VAL A 594 19.22 -25.07 9.26
N THR A 595 19.60 -25.08 7.99
CA THR A 595 21.02 -24.97 7.60
C THR A 595 21.54 -23.53 7.79
N LEU A 596 22.86 -23.36 7.85
CA LEU A 596 23.45 -22.02 7.90
C LEU A 596 23.15 -21.20 6.65
N GLU A 597 23.07 -21.84 5.48
CA GLU A 597 22.67 -21.20 4.22
C GLU A 597 21.23 -20.65 4.30
N GLU A 598 20.31 -21.42 4.88
CA GLU A 598 18.92 -20.98 5.10
C GLU A 598 18.80 -19.89 6.17
N LEU A 599 19.66 -19.90 7.19
CA LEU A 599 19.69 -18.87 8.23
C LEU A 599 20.31 -17.55 7.75
N LEU A 600 21.25 -17.61 6.80
CA LEU A 600 22.05 -16.48 6.30
C LEU A 600 21.93 -16.33 4.76
N PRO A 601 20.71 -16.20 4.21
CA PRO A 601 20.54 -16.17 2.76
C PRO A 601 21.22 -14.96 2.13
N GLY A 602 21.93 -15.18 1.01
CA GLY A 602 22.71 -14.15 0.33
C GLY A 602 24.09 -13.89 0.94
N ALA A 603 24.44 -14.52 2.06
CA ALA A 603 25.81 -14.51 2.55
C ALA A 603 26.70 -15.41 1.68
N LEU A 604 27.94 -14.97 1.44
CA LEU A 604 29.01 -15.84 0.98
C LEU A 604 29.49 -16.66 2.19
N ILE A 605 29.32 -17.97 2.12
CA ILE A 605 29.67 -18.92 3.18
C ILE A 605 30.67 -19.92 2.60
N ALA A 606 31.60 -20.42 3.40
CA ALA A 606 32.46 -21.52 2.98
C ALA A 606 31.63 -22.79 2.68
N ASP A 607 31.88 -23.45 1.54
CA ASP A 607 31.08 -24.59 1.04
C ASP A 607 30.82 -25.68 2.09
N ASN A 608 31.83 -25.96 2.90
CA ASN A 608 31.80 -27.00 3.91
C ASN A 608 30.94 -26.64 5.14
N MET A 609 30.43 -25.41 5.21
CA MET A 609 29.53 -24.93 6.24
C MET A 609 28.08 -24.85 5.79
N CYS A 610 27.80 -24.81 4.48
CA CYS A 610 26.45 -24.61 3.97
C CYS A 610 25.47 -25.68 4.51
N GLY A 611 25.92 -26.93 4.61
CA GLY A 611 25.12 -28.05 5.14
C GLY A 611 25.04 -28.15 6.67
N ILE A 612 25.76 -27.31 7.43
CA ILE A 612 25.70 -27.33 8.89
C ILE A 612 24.32 -26.91 9.33
N SER A 613 23.67 -27.75 10.12
CA SER A 613 22.31 -27.52 10.61
C SER A 613 22.32 -27.07 12.06
N VAL A 614 21.54 -26.04 12.39
CA VAL A 614 21.40 -25.49 13.73
C VAL A 614 19.97 -25.64 14.24
N LYS A 615 19.83 -26.00 15.52
CA LYS A 615 18.56 -25.97 16.25
C LYS A 615 18.25 -24.53 16.64
N LEU A 616 17.09 -24.06 16.21
CA LEU A 616 16.60 -22.73 16.53
C LEU A 616 15.95 -22.74 17.91
N SER A 617 16.13 -21.64 18.63
CA SER A 617 15.49 -21.37 19.92
C SER A 617 14.86 -19.98 19.88
N PRO A 618 13.73 -19.74 20.56
CA PRO A 618 13.18 -18.41 20.66
C PRO A 618 14.21 -17.39 21.11
N SER A 619 14.29 -16.26 20.41
CA SER A 619 15.37 -15.30 20.56
C SER A 619 14.89 -13.89 20.86
N ARG A 620 15.65 -13.18 21.70
CA ARG A 620 15.40 -11.79 22.11
C ARG A 620 16.70 -11.01 22.15
N VAL A 621 16.62 -9.69 22.03
CA VAL A 621 17.82 -8.83 22.04
C VAL A 621 18.21 -8.50 23.47
N PHE A 622 19.52 -8.52 23.74
CA PHE A 622 20.08 -8.14 25.02
C PHE A 622 21.31 -7.25 24.81
N GLN A 623 21.26 -6.00 25.25
CA GLN A 623 22.44 -5.12 25.21
C GLN A 623 23.25 -5.36 26.48
N CYS A 624 24.50 -5.80 26.36
CA CYS A 624 25.35 -6.08 27.51
C CYS A 624 26.30 -4.93 27.84
N ASN A 625 26.87 -4.96 29.05
CA ASN A 625 27.93 -4.03 29.46
C ASN A 625 29.34 -4.58 29.14
N GLU A 626 29.45 -5.91 29.10
CA GLU A 626 30.68 -6.64 28.82
C GLU A 626 31.09 -6.53 27.35
N GLN A 627 32.37 -6.80 27.10
CA GLN A 627 32.94 -6.88 25.77
C GLN A 627 33.20 -8.34 25.39
N PHE A 628 32.88 -8.68 24.14
CA PHE A 628 33.27 -9.95 23.56
C PHE A 628 34.80 -10.07 23.43
N GLY A 629 35.37 -11.15 23.96
CA GLY A 629 36.78 -11.43 23.97
C GLY A 629 37.17 -12.59 24.90
N LEU A 630 38.46 -12.69 25.21
CA LEU A 630 39.00 -13.80 26.04
C LEU A 630 38.37 -13.86 27.44
N SER A 631 38.00 -12.71 28.00
CA SER A 631 37.44 -12.55 29.34
C SER A 631 35.91 -12.56 29.37
N THR A 632 35.22 -12.74 28.24
CA THR A 632 33.76 -12.72 28.22
C THR A 632 33.21 -13.84 29.10
N PRO A 633 32.39 -13.51 30.11
CA PRO A 633 31.75 -14.52 30.94
C PRO A 633 30.64 -15.24 30.18
N LYS A 634 30.24 -16.41 30.71
CA LYS A 634 29.09 -17.16 30.20
C LYS A 634 27.77 -16.41 30.47
N VAL A 635 27.70 -15.73 31.60
CA VAL A 635 26.57 -14.90 32.04
C VAL A 635 26.98 -13.44 31.89
N VAL A 636 26.20 -12.65 31.15
CA VAL A 636 26.45 -11.22 30.91
C VAL A 636 25.33 -10.37 31.52
N SER A 637 25.68 -9.19 32.01
CA SER A 637 24.74 -8.25 32.64
C SER A 637 24.18 -7.24 31.63
N ARG A 638 22.93 -6.81 31.83
CA ARG A 638 22.27 -5.83 30.96
C ARG A 638 22.95 -4.48 31.11
N LYS A 639 23.13 -3.79 29.99
CA LYS A 639 23.60 -2.41 29.93
C LYS A 639 22.74 -1.53 30.85
N ASN A 640 23.40 -0.78 31.74
CA ASN A 640 22.80 0.10 32.75
C ASN A 640 21.95 -0.60 33.84
N HIS A 641 21.83 -1.93 33.85
CA HIS A 641 21.03 -2.69 34.82
C HIS A 641 21.75 -3.98 35.22
N LEU A 642 22.78 -3.86 36.08
CA LEU A 642 23.69 -4.96 36.42
C LEU A 642 23.00 -6.17 37.09
N SER A 643 21.83 -5.99 37.70
CA SER A 643 21.05 -7.07 38.33
C SER A 643 20.30 -7.95 37.32
N GLU A 644 20.15 -7.51 36.07
CA GLU A 644 19.56 -8.32 35.01
C GLU A 644 20.68 -9.04 34.25
N GLU A 645 20.68 -10.37 34.28
CA GLU A 645 21.73 -11.19 33.70
C GLU A 645 21.15 -12.23 32.72
N THR A 646 21.96 -12.66 31.75
CA THR A 646 21.56 -13.75 30.82
C THR A 646 22.74 -14.68 30.50
N ASP A 647 22.48 -15.99 30.50
CA ASP A 647 23.39 -16.98 29.93
C ASP A 647 23.20 -17.05 28.41
N TRP A 648 23.97 -16.24 27.70
CA TRP A 648 23.86 -16.08 26.25
C TRP A 648 24.18 -17.35 25.45
N THR A 649 24.71 -18.40 26.08
CA THR A 649 24.97 -19.70 25.43
C THR A 649 23.78 -20.65 25.47
N SER A 650 22.77 -20.38 26.29
CA SER A 650 21.59 -21.25 26.46
C SER A 650 20.23 -20.54 26.34
N SER A 651 20.20 -19.21 26.40
CA SER A 651 18.96 -18.44 26.57
C SER A 651 18.36 -17.87 25.27
N GLY A 652 18.87 -18.25 24.10
CA GLY A 652 18.44 -17.66 22.81
C GLY A 652 18.71 -16.16 22.71
N SER A 653 19.51 -15.58 23.61
CA SER A 653 19.78 -14.14 23.62
C SER A 653 20.71 -13.73 22.49
N ILE A 654 20.30 -12.72 21.72
CA ILE A 654 21.14 -12.06 20.71
C ILE A 654 21.79 -10.85 21.37
N ILE A 655 23.10 -10.92 21.58
CA ILE A 655 23.82 -9.92 22.37
C ILE A 655 24.33 -8.80 21.48
N VAL A 656 23.99 -7.57 21.83
CA VAL A 656 24.68 -6.36 21.32
C VAL A 656 25.86 -6.10 22.24
N ASN A 657 27.06 -6.10 21.67
CA ASN A 657 28.30 -5.97 22.43
C ASN A 657 28.41 -4.58 23.10
N GLY A 658 29.14 -4.51 24.22
CA GLY A 658 29.45 -3.25 24.89
C GLY A 658 30.28 -2.29 24.02
N VAL A 659 30.26 -1.01 24.39
CA VAL A 659 31.02 0.06 23.68
C VAL A 659 32.52 -0.25 23.69
N ASP A 660 33.22 0.08 22.61
CA ASP A 660 34.67 -0.13 22.40
C ASP A 660 35.16 -1.59 22.38
N GLY A 661 34.27 -2.55 22.12
CA GLY A 661 34.66 -3.94 21.89
C GLY A 661 35.64 -4.09 20.72
N GLU A 662 36.67 -4.92 20.87
CA GLU A 662 37.68 -5.19 19.84
C GLU A 662 37.12 -6.02 18.66
N GLY A 663 36.28 -5.39 17.85
CA GLY A 663 35.86 -5.92 16.56
C GLY A 663 34.78 -7.00 16.59
N VAL A 664 33.89 -7.01 17.57
CA VAL A 664 32.62 -7.76 17.51
C VAL A 664 31.51 -6.81 17.88
N ASP A 665 30.43 -6.77 17.11
CA ASP A 665 29.30 -5.87 17.38
C ASP A 665 28.10 -6.67 17.90
N ILE A 666 27.92 -7.90 17.41
CA ILE A 666 26.84 -8.81 17.81
C ILE A 666 27.42 -10.21 18.06
N PHE A 667 26.95 -10.90 19.11
CA PHE A 667 27.26 -12.30 19.29
C PHE A 667 26.10 -13.08 19.91
N PHE A 668 26.00 -14.37 19.58
CA PHE A 668 24.99 -15.27 20.13
C PHE A 668 25.39 -16.73 19.89
N ALA A 669 24.63 -17.67 20.45
CA ALA A 669 24.90 -19.08 20.24
C ALA A 669 23.65 -19.89 19.89
N LEU A 670 23.84 -20.89 19.03
CA LEU A 670 22.86 -21.93 18.71
C LEU A 670 23.51 -23.31 18.89
N LYS A 671 22.70 -24.38 18.86
CA LYS A 671 23.21 -25.75 18.94
C LYS A 671 23.25 -26.38 17.57
N ASP A 672 24.36 -27.04 17.25
CA ASP A 672 24.44 -27.94 16.11
C ASP A 672 23.38 -29.05 16.22
N ALA A 673 22.66 -29.31 15.14
CA ALA A 673 21.50 -30.20 15.16
C ALA A 673 21.90 -31.66 15.35
N LEU A 674 23.07 -32.07 14.85
CA LEU A 674 23.56 -33.44 14.87
C LEU A 674 24.29 -33.75 16.19
N SER A 675 25.28 -32.95 16.54
CA SER A 675 26.15 -33.17 17.71
C SER A 675 25.59 -32.57 19.00
N GLY A 676 24.71 -31.55 18.91
CA GLY A 676 24.28 -30.76 20.06
C GLY A 676 25.34 -29.78 20.57
N ASN A 677 26.53 -29.74 19.94
CA ASN A 677 27.61 -28.85 20.30
C ASN A 677 27.22 -27.39 20.05
N LEU A 678 27.83 -26.48 20.81
CA LEU A 678 27.58 -25.06 20.69
C LEU A 678 28.22 -24.51 19.40
N ILE A 679 27.46 -23.71 18.67
CA ILE A 679 27.94 -22.87 17.57
C ILE A 679 27.73 -21.42 17.98
N VAL A 680 28.82 -20.71 18.19
CA VAL A 680 28.83 -19.28 18.53
C VAL A 680 28.97 -18.47 17.25
N PHE A 681 28.05 -17.54 17.03
CA PHE A 681 28.10 -16.57 15.96
C PHE A 681 28.67 -15.26 16.51
N VAL A 682 29.62 -14.67 15.78
CA VAL A 682 30.13 -13.33 16.03
C VAL A 682 30.00 -12.53 14.75
N ASP A 683 29.24 -11.44 14.78
CA ASP A 683 28.97 -10.58 13.63
C ASP A 683 29.63 -9.22 13.88
N GLN A 684 30.37 -8.78 12.87
CA GLN A 684 31.03 -7.49 12.83
C GLN A 684 30.48 -6.65 11.67
N ARG A 685 30.00 -5.46 12.01
CA ARG A 685 29.43 -4.44 11.15
C ARG A 685 30.42 -3.31 10.96
N LYS A 686 31.18 -3.37 9.86
CA LYS A 686 32.34 -2.49 9.69
C LYS A 686 32.03 -1.16 9.01
N ARG A 687 32.37 -0.05 9.71
CA ARG A 687 32.27 1.34 9.24
C ARG A 687 33.59 1.99 8.72
N ARG A 688 34.78 1.71 9.30
CA ARG A 688 35.98 2.57 9.05
C ARG A 688 36.91 2.14 7.89
N PHE A 689 37.10 3.11 6.96
CA PHE A 689 38.15 3.46 5.97
C PHE A 689 38.79 2.44 5.00
N GLY A 690 38.74 2.85 3.71
CA GLY A 690 39.72 2.53 2.67
C GLY A 690 39.47 1.21 1.95
N ALA A 691 38.79 1.29 0.79
CA ALA A 691 38.45 0.18 -0.12
C ALA A 691 38.55 -1.19 0.56
N PHE A 692 37.46 -1.65 1.18
CA PHE A 692 37.44 -2.98 1.80
C PHE A 692 37.73 -4.02 0.70
N GLN A 693 39.01 -4.38 0.61
CA GLN A 693 39.58 -5.32 -0.35
C GLN A 693 39.47 -6.73 0.23
N PRO A 694 39.59 -7.77 -0.59
CA PRO A 694 39.71 -9.16 -0.12
C PRO A 694 40.70 -9.35 1.04
N SER A 695 41.82 -8.61 1.06
CA SER A 695 42.81 -8.64 2.13
C SER A 695 42.28 -8.13 3.47
N SER A 696 41.48 -7.04 3.47
CA SER A 696 40.85 -6.49 4.67
C SER A 696 39.78 -7.43 5.21
N ALA A 697 38.98 -8.03 4.32
CA ALA A 697 37.98 -9.04 4.69
C ALA A 697 38.62 -10.20 5.45
N LYS A 698 39.74 -10.71 4.92
CA LYS A 698 40.51 -11.80 5.53
C LYS A 698 41.01 -11.42 6.92
N GLU A 699 41.52 -10.21 7.09
CA GLU A 699 42.02 -9.74 8.39
C GLU A 699 40.89 -9.63 9.42
N HIS A 700 39.76 -9.04 9.05
CA HIS A 700 38.60 -8.92 9.95
C HIS A 700 38.07 -10.28 10.41
N LEU A 701 37.90 -11.20 9.46
CA LEU A 701 37.48 -12.58 9.76
C LEU A 701 38.51 -13.32 10.63
N ARG A 702 39.81 -13.05 10.44
CA ARG A 702 40.87 -13.58 11.32
C ARG A 702 40.76 -13.03 12.73
N GLN A 703 40.52 -11.72 12.89
CA GLN A 703 40.43 -11.07 14.21
C GLN A 703 39.22 -11.56 15.01
N LEU A 704 38.07 -11.77 14.35
CA LEU A 704 36.88 -12.35 14.98
C LEU A 704 37.14 -13.69 15.67
N ARG A 705 38.11 -14.46 15.17
CA ARG A 705 38.47 -15.77 15.70
C ARG A 705 39.54 -15.74 16.79
N LYS A 706 40.28 -14.64 16.91
CA LYS A 706 41.43 -14.52 17.82
C LYS A 706 40.99 -14.46 19.29
N HIS A 707 39.82 -13.90 19.57
CA HIS A 707 39.38 -13.57 20.93
C HIS A 707 38.31 -14.53 21.47
N ARG A 708 38.47 -15.84 21.24
CA ARG A 708 37.55 -16.88 21.77
C ARG A 708 37.45 -16.80 23.31
N PRO A 709 36.25 -16.66 23.89
CA PRO A 709 36.07 -16.69 25.34
C PRO A 709 36.66 -17.96 25.96
N ARG A 710 37.43 -17.80 27.04
CA ARG A 710 38.20 -18.91 27.67
C ARG A 710 37.34 -20.07 28.17
N PHE A 711 36.08 -19.80 28.53
CA PHE A 711 35.17 -20.82 29.05
C PHE A 711 34.61 -21.75 27.95
N LEU A 712 34.71 -21.39 26.68
CA LEU A 712 34.20 -22.20 25.58
C LEU A 712 35.12 -23.40 25.32
N GLY A 713 34.62 -24.60 25.64
CA GLY A 713 35.32 -25.88 25.42
C GLY A 713 35.71 -26.10 23.95
N LYS A 714 36.73 -26.92 23.68
CA LYS A 714 37.36 -27.07 22.35
C LYS A 714 36.38 -27.45 21.23
N ASP A 715 35.33 -28.19 21.56
CA ASP A 715 34.34 -28.69 20.59
C ASP A 715 33.32 -27.62 20.14
N THR A 716 33.33 -26.44 20.78
CA THR A 716 32.52 -25.29 20.33
C THR A 716 33.07 -24.72 19.03
N ARG A 717 32.19 -24.55 18.05
CA ARG A 717 32.50 -23.87 16.79
C ARG A 717 32.25 -22.38 16.91
N LEU A 718 33.16 -21.57 16.37
CA LEU A 718 33.04 -20.11 16.33
C LEU A 718 32.92 -19.65 14.88
N VAL A 719 31.74 -19.17 14.50
CA VAL A 719 31.40 -18.70 13.15
C VAL A 719 31.50 -17.18 13.10
N GLY A 720 32.49 -16.67 12.35
CA GLY A 720 32.75 -15.24 12.18
C GLY A 720 32.04 -14.66 10.96
N GLY A 721 31.13 -13.72 11.19
CA GLY A 721 30.44 -12.95 10.18
C GLY A 721 31.02 -11.56 10.03
N VAL A 722 31.25 -11.13 8.80
CA VAL A 722 31.41 -9.70 8.52
C VAL A 722 30.26 -9.24 7.64
N MET A 723 29.59 -8.19 8.07
CA MET A 723 28.64 -7.46 7.25
C MET A 723 29.29 -6.17 6.80
N ASN A 724 29.61 -6.06 5.51
CA ASN A 724 30.18 -4.84 4.97
C ASN A 724 29.95 -4.67 3.45
N CYS A 725 29.96 -3.41 3.04
CA CYS A 725 29.56 -2.82 1.79
C CYS A 725 30.50 -3.08 0.59
N VAL A 726 31.16 -4.23 0.53
CA VAL A 726 31.97 -4.57 -0.65
C VAL A 726 31.03 -4.85 -1.81
N ALA A 727 31.32 -4.29 -2.99
CA ALA A 727 30.64 -4.70 -4.22
C ALA A 727 31.02 -6.16 -4.52
N PRO A 728 30.07 -7.04 -4.88
CA PRO A 728 30.35 -8.45 -5.21
C PRO A 728 31.47 -8.62 -6.26
N SER A 729 31.61 -7.66 -7.18
CA SER A 729 32.67 -7.61 -8.19
C SER A 729 34.08 -7.71 -7.59
N ASN A 730 34.31 -7.12 -6.42
CA ASN A 730 35.61 -7.09 -5.77
C ASN A 730 35.94 -8.41 -5.04
N LEU A 731 34.97 -9.33 -4.95
CA LEU A 731 35.06 -10.58 -4.20
C LEU A 731 34.81 -11.81 -5.08
N GLN A 732 34.71 -11.66 -6.41
CA GLN A 732 34.42 -12.78 -7.32
C GLN A 732 35.38 -13.97 -7.16
N THR A 733 36.64 -13.72 -6.80
CA THR A 733 37.66 -14.74 -6.58
C THR A 733 37.98 -14.97 -5.09
N TYR A 734 37.29 -14.28 -4.18
CA TYR A 734 37.55 -14.39 -2.74
C TYR A 734 36.90 -15.63 -2.18
N VAL A 735 37.72 -16.53 -1.64
CA VAL A 735 37.26 -17.71 -0.91
C VAL A 735 37.08 -17.34 0.55
N VAL A 736 35.84 -17.42 1.03
CA VAL A 736 35.53 -17.18 2.44
C VAL A 736 36.21 -18.26 3.30
N PRO A 737 36.97 -17.89 4.33
CA PRO A 737 37.62 -18.85 5.23
C PRO A 737 36.62 -19.80 5.90
N HIS A 738 37.12 -20.95 6.33
CA HIS A 738 36.34 -21.88 7.16
C HIS A 738 35.82 -21.21 8.43
N ASP A 739 34.61 -21.60 8.86
CA ASP A 739 33.87 -20.98 9.98
C ASP A 739 33.64 -19.48 9.81
N CYS A 740 33.44 -19.01 8.58
CA CYS A 740 33.16 -17.61 8.31
C CYS A 740 32.02 -17.41 7.30
N PHE A 741 31.39 -16.25 7.38
CA PHE A 741 30.48 -15.76 6.34
C PHE A 741 30.69 -14.27 6.08
N LEU A 742 30.32 -13.83 4.88
CA LEU A 742 30.43 -12.44 4.47
C LEU A 742 29.13 -12.00 3.77
N VAL A 743 28.52 -10.93 4.24
CA VAL A 743 27.35 -10.33 3.57
C VAL A 743 27.81 -9.05 2.87
N THR A 744 27.64 -9.01 1.55
CA THR A 744 28.04 -7.88 0.71
C THR A 744 26.94 -6.82 0.61
N ARG A 745 27.28 -5.63 0.09
CA ARG A 745 26.31 -4.53 -0.06
C ARG A 745 25.09 -4.95 -0.88
N ASP A 746 25.34 -5.58 -2.02
CA ASP A 746 24.30 -5.80 -3.03
C ASP A 746 23.36 -6.95 -2.59
N GLU A 747 23.84 -7.84 -1.70
CA GLU A 747 23.05 -8.92 -1.11
C GLU A 747 22.22 -8.48 0.10
N THR A 748 22.32 -7.22 0.55
CA THR A 748 21.54 -6.68 1.68
C THR A 748 20.03 -6.92 1.51
N LYS A 749 19.51 -6.81 0.28
CA LYS A 749 18.10 -7.05 -0.03
C LYS A 749 17.69 -8.52 0.14
N ARG A 750 18.56 -9.45 -0.24
CA ARG A 750 18.33 -10.89 -0.12
C ARG A 750 18.47 -11.33 1.33
N PHE A 751 19.45 -10.79 2.04
CA PHE A 751 19.65 -11.03 3.45
C PHE A 751 18.44 -10.51 4.25
N HIS A 752 18.17 -9.20 4.28
CA HIS A 752 17.15 -8.66 5.18
C HIS A 752 15.69 -8.90 4.75
N GLY A 753 15.45 -9.44 3.55
CA GLY A 753 14.09 -9.66 3.06
C GLY A 753 13.29 -8.35 3.04
N THR A 754 12.07 -8.37 3.58
CA THR A 754 11.22 -7.16 3.62
C THR A 754 11.80 -6.03 4.47
N LEU A 755 12.66 -6.33 5.43
CA LEU A 755 13.34 -5.34 6.26
C LEU A 755 14.49 -4.62 5.54
N ALA A 756 14.79 -4.98 4.28
CA ALA A 756 15.72 -4.23 3.45
C ALA A 756 15.25 -2.80 3.12
N TYR A 757 13.99 -2.47 3.40
CA TYR A 757 13.44 -1.11 3.31
C TYR A 757 13.54 -0.33 4.61
N HIS A 758 13.94 -0.98 5.71
CA HIS A 758 14.12 -0.33 6.99
C HIS A 758 15.37 0.57 6.93
N PRO A 759 15.29 1.85 7.34
CA PRO A 759 16.44 2.77 7.21
C PRO A 759 17.70 2.32 7.98
N ALA A 760 17.53 1.66 9.13
CA ALA A 760 18.63 1.07 9.90
C ALA A 760 19.24 -0.21 9.31
N CYS A 761 18.71 -0.77 8.20
CA CYS A 761 19.32 -1.98 7.61
C CYS A 761 20.66 -1.71 6.92
N SER A 762 21.02 -0.44 6.73
CA SER A 762 22.24 0.01 6.09
C SER A 762 22.81 1.23 6.81
N PRO A 763 24.15 1.37 6.90
CA PRO A 763 24.78 2.58 7.41
C PRO A 763 24.87 3.69 6.35
N LEU A 764 24.41 3.43 5.12
CA LEU A 764 24.48 4.37 4.00
C LEU A 764 23.51 5.54 4.21
N VAL A 765 23.98 6.73 3.86
CA VAL A 765 23.24 7.98 3.99
C VAL A 765 22.91 8.51 2.59
N PRO A 766 21.64 8.42 2.15
CA PRO A 766 21.20 8.98 0.88
C PRO A 766 21.16 10.51 0.98
N ILE A 767 22.09 11.18 0.29
CA ILE A 767 22.29 12.63 0.41
C ILE A 767 21.05 13.43 -0.02
N TYR A 768 20.16 12.88 -0.85
CA TYR A 768 18.93 13.57 -1.28
C TYR A 768 17.75 13.40 -0.34
N SER A 769 17.74 12.40 0.54
CA SER A 769 16.57 12.13 1.41
C SER A 769 16.91 12.06 2.89
N ALA A 770 18.19 12.03 3.26
CA ALA A 770 18.62 11.91 4.65
C ALA A 770 18.27 13.15 5.48
N ASN A 771 17.97 12.95 6.77
CA ASN A 771 17.80 14.03 7.73
C ASN A 771 19.14 14.67 8.12
N LYS A 772 19.09 15.74 8.91
CA LYS A 772 20.28 16.49 9.33
C LYS A 772 21.28 15.63 10.12
N THR A 773 20.80 14.83 11.07
CA THR A 773 21.64 13.93 11.89
C THR A 773 22.42 12.96 11.02
N ALA A 774 21.74 12.29 10.09
CA ALA A 774 22.34 11.34 9.17
C ALA A 774 23.33 12.04 8.23
N LEU A 775 23.00 13.21 7.68
CA LEU A 775 23.94 14.00 6.88
C LEU A 775 25.20 14.36 7.67
N MET A 776 25.06 14.84 8.91
CA MET A 776 26.20 15.20 9.76
C MET A 776 27.11 14.00 10.04
N SER A 777 26.58 12.78 10.05
CA SER A 777 27.37 11.56 10.28
C SER A 777 28.29 11.17 9.12
N VAL A 778 28.07 11.70 7.91
CA VAL A 778 28.91 11.46 6.71
C VAL A 778 29.67 12.71 6.27
N LEU A 779 29.65 13.76 7.08
CA LEU A 779 30.44 14.96 6.88
C LEU A 779 31.61 14.95 7.88
N ILE A 780 32.81 15.20 7.40
CA ILE A 780 34.05 15.20 8.19
C ILE A 780 34.52 16.65 8.30
N GLY A 781 34.67 17.15 9.52
CA GLY A 781 35.05 18.53 9.79
C GLY A 781 34.57 18.99 11.17
N SER A 782 34.74 20.27 11.47
CA SER A 782 34.23 20.86 12.72
C SER A 782 32.70 20.81 12.77
N GLU A 783 32.11 20.65 13.96
CA GLU A 783 30.65 20.61 14.12
C GLU A 783 29.93 21.80 13.48
N ALA A 784 30.49 23.00 13.61
CA ALA A 784 29.95 24.21 13.01
C ALA A 784 29.92 24.14 11.48
N HIS A 785 30.99 23.63 10.85
CA HIS A 785 31.04 23.50 9.40
C HIS A 785 30.15 22.36 8.88
N LYS A 786 30.13 21.20 9.58
CA LYS A 786 29.24 20.08 9.25
C LYS A 786 27.78 20.50 9.27
N LYS A 787 27.36 21.24 10.30
CA LYS A 787 26.00 21.76 10.43
C LYS A 787 25.61 22.64 9.24
N LYS A 788 26.47 23.60 8.85
CA LYS A 788 26.24 24.47 7.68
C LYS A 788 26.21 23.70 6.37
N ALA A 789 27.10 22.71 6.20
CA ALA A 789 27.13 21.86 5.02
C ALA A 789 25.84 21.03 4.87
N ALA A 790 25.35 20.43 5.97
CA ALA A 790 24.08 19.71 5.98
C ALA A 790 22.89 20.62 5.65
N GLU A 791 22.86 21.84 6.20
CA GLU A 791 21.84 22.85 5.90
C GLU A 791 21.84 23.25 4.41
N GLU A 792 23.02 23.40 3.78
CA GLU A 792 23.10 23.68 2.35
C GLU A 792 22.61 22.53 1.48
N ILE A 793 22.91 21.28 1.85
CA ILE A 793 22.38 20.09 1.15
C ILE A 793 20.84 20.11 1.20
N ILE A 794 20.26 20.30 2.38
CA ILE A 794 18.81 20.37 2.56
C ILE A 794 18.21 21.54 1.77
N ARG A 795 18.88 22.70 1.75
CA ARG A 795 18.44 23.86 0.96
C ARG A 795 18.42 23.55 -0.54
N LYS A 796 19.47 22.92 -1.07
CA LYS A 796 19.61 22.59 -2.50
C LYS A 796 18.53 21.62 -3.00
N ARG A 797 18.05 20.69 -2.15
CA ARG A 797 16.95 19.76 -2.49
C ARG A 797 15.66 20.47 -2.91
N LYS A 798 15.43 21.67 -2.38
CA LYS A 798 14.22 22.47 -2.64
C LYS A 798 14.25 23.17 -4.00
N GLU A 799 15.38 23.16 -4.70
CA GLU A 799 15.49 23.73 -6.05
C GLU A 799 14.89 22.78 -7.09
N PRO A 800 14.42 23.26 -8.26
CA PRO A 800 13.88 22.41 -9.32
C PRO A 800 14.83 21.30 -9.81
N SER A 801 16.13 21.44 -9.57
CA SER A 801 17.12 20.40 -9.88
C SER A 801 17.00 19.15 -8.99
N GLY A 802 16.26 19.22 -7.88
CA GLY A 802 16.07 18.14 -6.90
C GLY A 802 17.32 17.85 -6.08
N GLY A 803 18.18 18.85 -5.86
CA GLY A 803 19.48 18.69 -5.20
C GLY A 803 20.67 18.89 -6.14
N PHE A 804 21.86 18.53 -5.65
CA PHE A 804 23.10 18.48 -6.43
C PHE A 804 23.05 17.38 -7.50
N ILE A 805 23.83 17.48 -8.57
CA ILE A 805 23.91 16.48 -9.64
C ILE A 805 24.88 15.36 -9.25
N ASP A 806 26.04 15.73 -8.74
CA ASP A 806 27.09 14.82 -8.33
C ASP A 806 27.87 15.35 -7.12
N PHE A 807 28.79 14.55 -6.60
CA PHE A 807 29.65 14.92 -5.48
C PHE A 807 30.65 16.02 -5.82
N GLY A 808 30.97 16.21 -7.10
CA GLY A 808 31.81 17.31 -7.59
C GLY A 808 31.11 18.66 -7.39
N GLU A 809 29.82 18.74 -7.70
CA GLU A 809 29.00 19.92 -7.46
C GLU A 809 28.91 20.24 -5.95
N VAL A 810 28.68 19.23 -5.10
CA VAL A 810 28.63 19.41 -3.64
C VAL A 810 29.96 20.00 -3.14
N ARG A 811 31.09 19.42 -3.56
CA ARG A 811 32.42 19.87 -3.16
C ARG A 811 32.72 21.29 -3.63
N SER A 812 32.39 21.60 -4.88
CA SER A 812 32.53 22.94 -5.44
C SER A 812 31.74 23.97 -4.62
N ARG A 813 30.51 23.60 -4.23
CA ARG A 813 29.66 24.46 -3.39
C ARG A 813 30.22 24.67 -1.99
N PHE A 814 30.68 23.63 -1.31
CA PHE A 814 31.30 23.77 0.02
C PHE A 814 32.56 24.64 -0.02
N LYS A 815 33.40 24.48 -1.05
CA LYS A 815 34.56 25.33 -1.27
C LYS A 815 34.18 26.79 -1.48
N HIS A 816 33.14 27.06 -2.29
CA HIS A 816 32.62 28.41 -2.50
C HIS A 816 32.11 29.05 -1.20
N MET A 817 31.46 28.24 -0.33
CA MET A 817 30.98 28.67 0.99
C MET A 817 32.07 28.73 2.07
N LYS A 818 33.33 28.41 1.72
CA LYS A 818 34.47 28.32 2.67
C LYS A 818 34.21 27.37 3.84
N LEU A 819 33.51 26.27 3.58
CA LEU A 819 33.29 25.21 4.57
C LEU A 819 34.45 24.22 4.51
N GLU A 820 35.18 24.06 5.62
CA GLU A 820 36.20 23.00 5.76
C GLU A 820 35.50 21.69 6.13
N VAL A 821 34.89 21.07 5.12
CA VAL A 821 34.15 19.81 5.25
C VAL A 821 34.49 18.88 4.10
N GLU A 822 34.78 17.62 4.42
CA GLU A 822 34.88 16.53 3.47
C GLU A 822 33.66 15.60 3.60
N ILE A 823 33.35 14.87 2.53
CA ILE A 823 32.25 13.90 2.51
C ILE A 823 32.85 12.50 2.63
N ASP A 824 32.31 11.67 3.52
CA ASP A 824 32.63 10.25 3.57
C ASP A 824 31.92 9.50 2.43
N TYR A 825 32.57 9.42 1.27
CA TYR A 825 32.03 8.79 0.07
C TYR A 825 31.77 7.28 0.19
N ASN A 826 32.23 6.63 1.25
CA ASN A 826 31.94 5.21 1.46
C ASN A 826 30.50 4.99 1.96
N TYR A 827 29.95 5.99 2.66
CA TYR A 827 28.61 5.92 3.26
C TYR A 827 27.64 6.93 2.68
N ALA A 828 28.13 8.04 2.14
CA ALA A 828 27.31 8.96 1.37
C ALA A 828 26.97 8.36 0.00
N VAL A 829 25.68 8.31 -0.34
CA VAL A 829 25.22 7.89 -1.67
C VAL A 829 24.32 8.94 -2.31
N LEU A 830 24.49 9.15 -3.61
CA LEU A 830 23.62 10.01 -4.42
C LEU A 830 22.54 9.16 -5.08
N THR A 831 21.58 8.71 -4.30
CA THR A 831 20.40 7.97 -4.78
C THR A 831 19.19 8.88 -4.67
N ARG A 832 18.59 9.22 -5.83
CA ARG A 832 17.36 10.01 -5.92
C ARG A 832 16.12 9.16 -5.67
#